data_AF-A0A7Y5RPD5-F1
#
_entry.id   AF-A0A7Y5RPD5-F1
#
_cell.length_a   1.000
_cell.length_b   1.000
_cell.length_c   1.000
_cell.angle_alpha   90.00
_cell.angle_beta   90.00
_cell.angle_gamma   90.00
#
_symmetry.space_group_name_H-M   'P 1'
#
loop_
_entity.id
_entity.type
_entity.pdbx_description
1 polymer ?
#
loop_
_entity_poly.entity_id
_entity_poly.type
_entity_poly.pdbx_seq_one_letter_code
_entity_poly.pdbx_strand_id
1 'polypeptide(L)'
;MLSHRWSNPALYVALLLLLVLSAGVIVVNLGIFDTANIHVLPDEASATDEETDDTAPLEENSSPPIRTGPTPPATAIEPPSAKGPSITGSLHTAKRTAVADAEVSAHVAGNDRSGAMLTNTGKDGKFRVEGVDSNKEYDIKAQFQGESASAYGVIASEHIGLMLGVELFALRGSVIDEQGLPVSEFTVEVQSSTPTPIGSKIEKTFKSVEGVFSLFVTGRGTWNIAARSDTHFQKEPLILDVQAARRDITLTLTESGTLTGKLLALHDRSPVPGIRVFLAPDDGSCESLLDPLNIPLPVEIPLGGGTMGRLMEGSAPFGSTAGQVGITPSMKNVRITTTNEHGVFAFSALPPAHYGLVAVVGSTKSVERVTVIAGKNERDLVINLGAVVAISAQDATGSQVPSLNTRFLRHEQKDSDKSSGKPEQYHYQGFAADSRFRYAGIRPGFYQVEIGTPGYKTMTQMFTLVEGENFLTIQFTNQSTSLHGTISASDGRPIQQIQRITLRDSSNGNIVRTAIVSHTTHLDGSKTSTYVVEDLPAETGEYEVVAELFDPMSMPRTPYIKRYSATVAIAPGLNTHDIAIDIPCRLIVTVCDEAGAPVSGAYVIILPEVTSQDGRSTIQRRQSIQARFGKDGNIAEAELFEPGRYRLEPRADRFAGVGETVTVNVGLGTTEVTVNVSESNCVEITSVVAGSLAEQLGLVAGDKIVSYGGVPVRTHEDLRSAIAGSIEESEGAAVALGVLRDGNIRSFDVPSGKTLGITVESARQ
;
A
#
# COMPACT_ATOMS: atom_id res chain seq x y z
N MET A 1 59.13 4.22 41.48
CA MET A 1 59.67 4.25 42.85
C MET A 1 58.81 5.19 43.68
N LEU A 2 58.43 4.73 44.87
CA LEU A 2 57.69 5.42 45.94
C LEU A 2 56.21 5.74 45.69
N SER A 3 55.42 4.69 45.87
CA SER A 3 54.09 4.73 46.49
C SER A 3 54.16 5.26 47.93
N HIS A 4 53.32 6.21 48.30
CA HIS A 4 52.83 6.31 49.69
C HIS A 4 51.35 6.71 49.75
N ARG A 5 50.63 5.90 50.54
CA ARG A 5 49.20 5.89 50.81
C ARG A 5 48.73 7.19 51.46
N TRP A 6 47.58 7.70 51.00
CA TRP A 6 46.69 8.53 51.81
C TRP A 6 45.39 7.75 52.03
N SER A 7 45.21 7.25 53.25
CA SER A 7 44.05 6.49 53.71
C SER A 7 43.19 7.37 54.60
N ASN A 8 42.52 8.37 54.04
CA ASN A 8 41.50 9.10 54.80
C ASN A 8 40.33 9.59 53.92
N PRO A 9 39.25 8.81 53.77
CA PRO A 9 38.10 9.18 52.96
C PRO A 9 37.37 10.44 53.48
N ALA A 10 37.55 10.79 54.76
CA ALA A 10 36.97 12.01 55.33
C ALA A 10 37.57 13.29 54.73
N LEU A 11 38.85 13.26 54.34
CA LEU A 11 39.50 14.44 53.74
C LEU A 11 39.00 14.70 52.32
N TYR A 12 38.61 13.65 51.59
CA TYR A 12 38.06 13.75 50.23
C TYR A 12 36.65 14.33 50.24
N VAL A 13 35.81 13.94 51.21
CA VAL A 13 34.46 14.49 51.41
C VAL A 13 34.53 15.95 51.87
N ALA A 14 35.48 16.30 52.74
CA ALA A 14 35.71 17.69 53.14
C ALA A 14 36.20 18.58 51.98
N LEU A 15 37.07 18.05 51.09
CA LEU A 15 37.54 18.79 49.91
C LEU A 15 36.43 18.96 48.86
N LEU A 16 35.55 17.96 48.70
CA LEU A 16 34.37 18.07 47.83
C LEU A 16 33.34 19.06 48.38
N LEU A 17 33.11 19.09 49.69
CA LEU A 17 32.22 20.07 50.34
C LEU A 17 32.76 21.51 50.24
N LEU A 18 34.09 21.70 50.28
CA LEU A 18 34.71 23.02 50.08
C LEU A 18 34.65 23.50 48.61
N LEU A 19 34.65 22.58 47.64
CA LEU A 19 34.47 22.90 46.22
C LEU A 19 33.01 23.21 45.86
N VAL A 20 32.04 22.58 46.54
CA VAL A 20 30.61 22.90 46.35
C VAL A 20 30.23 24.24 47.01
N LEU A 21 30.90 24.64 48.09
CA LEU A 21 30.65 25.92 48.76
C LEU A 21 31.33 27.14 48.10
N SER A 22 32.27 26.95 47.16
CA SER A 22 32.98 28.04 46.48
C SER A 22 32.44 28.39 45.09
N ALA A 23 31.47 27.63 44.56
CA ALA A 23 30.84 27.88 43.26
C ALA A 23 29.39 28.39 43.33
N GLY A 24 28.98 28.95 44.47
CA GLY A 24 27.63 29.49 44.70
C GLY A 24 27.52 30.99 44.40
N VAL A 25 27.42 31.37 43.12
CA VAL A 25 26.74 32.62 42.73
C VAL A 25 25.51 32.23 41.92
N ILE A 26 24.44 31.92 42.63
CA ILE A 26 23.09 31.83 42.03
C ILE A 26 22.54 33.25 42.06
N VAL A 27 22.49 33.91 40.91
CA VAL A 27 21.68 35.11 40.71
C VAL A 27 20.22 34.65 40.67
N VAL A 28 19.55 34.68 41.83
CA VAL A 28 18.09 34.56 41.90
C VAL A 28 17.52 35.91 41.48
N ASN A 29 17.07 36.01 40.23
CA ASN A 29 16.31 37.16 39.75
C ASN A 29 14.84 36.94 40.17
N LEU A 30 14.47 37.41 41.37
CA LEU A 30 13.08 37.49 41.80
C LEU A 30 12.44 38.71 41.14
N GLY A 31 11.79 38.49 40.00
CA GLY A 31 10.85 39.45 39.43
C GLY A 31 9.64 39.59 40.35
N ILE A 32 9.58 40.72 41.06
CA ILE A 32 8.41 41.18 41.79
C ILE A 32 7.40 41.62 40.73
N PHE A 33 6.30 40.88 40.56
CA PHE A 33 5.14 41.36 39.82
C PHE A 33 4.37 42.36 40.70
N ASP A 34 4.37 43.59 40.22
CA ASP A 34 3.61 44.71 40.75
C ASP A 34 2.12 44.49 40.43
N THR A 35 1.30 44.34 41.46
CA THR A 35 -0.16 44.26 41.35
C THR A 35 -0.71 45.68 41.16
N ALA A 36 -1.07 46.03 39.93
CA ALA A 36 -1.75 47.28 39.64
C ALA A 36 -3.15 47.03 39.03
N ASN A 37 -4.15 47.38 39.86
CA ASN A 37 -5.42 48.03 39.50
C ASN A 37 -6.29 47.44 38.38
N ILE A 38 -7.22 46.58 38.77
CA ILE A 38 -8.48 46.38 38.05
C ILE A 38 -9.40 47.55 38.40
N HIS A 39 -9.63 48.42 37.42
CA HIS A 39 -10.66 49.45 37.48
C HIS A 39 -12.04 48.80 37.42
N VAL A 40 -12.78 48.91 38.52
CA VAL A 40 -14.23 48.69 38.58
C VAL A 40 -14.92 49.90 37.94
N LEU A 41 -15.81 49.65 36.99
CA LEU A 41 -16.86 50.59 36.57
C LEU A 41 -18.20 49.85 36.50
N PRO A 42 -19.32 50.56 36.74
CA PRO A 42 -20.45 50.02 37.47
C PRO A 42 -21.58 49.48 36.59
N ASP A 43 -22.42 48.68 37.25
CA ASP A 43 -23.82 48.42 36.89
C ASP A 43 -24.59 49.73 36.62
N GLU A 44 -25.31 49.78 35.51
CA GLU A 44 -26.58 50.51 35.43
C GLU A 44 -27.64 49.65 34.75
N ALA A 45 -28.81 49.69 35.38
CA ALA A 45 -29.99 48.91 35.07
C ALA A 45 -30.97 49.67 34.18
N SER A 46 -31.87 48.87 33.58
CA SER A 46 -33.28 49.16 33.24
C SER A 46 -33.65 50.17 32.15
N ALA A 47 -34.25 49.59 31.09
CA ALA A 47 -35.57 49.87 30.53
C ALA A 47 -35.95 51.30 30.08
N THR A 48 -36.38 51.43 28.83
CA THR A 48 -37.74 51.90 28.48
C THR A 48 -38.02 51.71 26.98
N ASP A 49 -39.28 51.41 26.69
CA ASP A 49 -39.91 51.39 25.37
C ASP A 49 -39.78 52.73 24.64
N GLU A 50 -39.62 52.71 23.32
CA GLU A 50 -40.30 53.69 22.47
C GLU A 50 -40.50 53.15 21.04
N GLU A 51 -41.78 53.07 20.71
CA GLU A 51 -42.42 52.87 19.42
C GLU A 51 -42.10 54.05 18.49
N THR A 52 -41.71 53.82 17.24
CA THR A 52 -42.00 54.73 16.12
C THR A 52 -41.96 54.01 14.78
N ASP A 53 -43.13 54.03 14.16
CA ASP A 53 -43.46 53.88 12.76
C ASP A 53 -42.75 54.96 11.93
N ASP A 54 -42.14 54.62 10.79
CA ASP A 54 -42.32 55.38 9.56
C ASP A 54 -41.65 54.75 8.32
N THR A 55 -42.48 54.65 7.29
CA THR A 55 -42.24 54.22 5.92
C THR A 55 -41.44 55.22 5.07
N ALA A 56 -40.54 54.75 4.19
CA ALA A 56 -40.09 55.48 2.99
C ALA A 56 -39.30 54.57 2.00
N PRO A 57 -39.13 54.94 0.72
CA PRO A 57 -39.41 54.05 -0.41
C PRO A 57 -38.19 53.52 -1.20
N LEU A 58 -38.45 52.50 -2.01
CA LEU A 58 -37.54 51.87 -2.98
C LEU A 58 -37.30 52.80 -4.20
N GLU A 59 -36.02 53.10 -4.47
CA GLU A 59 -35.58 53.74 -5.71
C GLU A 59 -35.42 52.73 -6.86
N GLU A 60 -36.02 53.06 -8.00
CA GLU A 60 -35.83 52.44 -9.31
C GLU A 60 -34.42 52.73 -9.85
N ASN A 61 -33.70 51.70 -10.28
CA ASN A 61 -32.47 51.86 -11.06
C ASN A 61 -32.67 51.29 -12.47
N SER A 62 -32.49 52.17 -13.45
CA SER A 62 -32.78 51.99 -14.88
C SER A 62 -31.56 51.41 -15.63
N SER A 63 -31.82 50.46 -16.53
CA SER A 63 -30.82 49.89 -17.45
C SER A 63 -30.97 50.48 -18.87
N PRO A 64 -29.88 50.57 -19.67
CA PRO A 64 -29.88 51.25 -20.97
C PRO A 64 -30.38 50.37 -22.15
N PRO A 65 -30.73 50.97 -23.31
CA PRO A 65 -31.49 50.30 -24.36
C PRO A 65 -30.61 49.44 -25.30
N ILE A 66 -31.09 48.22 -25.58
CA ILE A 66 -30.51 47.31 -26.57
C ILE A 66 -31.13 47.60 -27.95
N ARG A 67 -30.26 47.84 -28.94
CA ARG A 67 -30.60 47.95 -30.37
C ARG A 67 -31.13 46.63 -30.93
N THR A 68 -32.27 46.68 -31.60
CA THR A 68 -32.85 45.58 -32.38
C THR A 68 -32.24 45.52 -33.78
N GLY A 69 -31.57 44.41 -34.09
CA GLY A 69 -31.21 43.99 -35.46
C GLY A 69 -32.19 42.92 -35.98
N PRO A 70 -32.27 42.71 -37.31
CA PRO A 70 -33.31 41.88 -37.92
C PRO A 70 -33.16 40.39 -37.62
N THR A 71 -34.30 39.79 -37.27
CA THR A 71 -34.53 38.39 -36.92
C THR A 71 -34.21 37.45 -38.09
N PRO A 72 -33.36 36.41 -37.91
CA PRO A 72 -33.21 35.34 -38.88
C PRO A 72 -34.45 34.40 -38.87
N PRO A 73 -34.79 33.76 -39.99
CA PRO A 73 -36.00 32.95 -40.11
C PRO A 73 -35.97 31.75 -39.15
N ALA A 74 -37.11 31.52 -38.50
CA ALA A 74 -37.31 30.47 -37.51
C ALA A 74 -37.05 29.07 -38.10
N THR A 75 -36.00 28.41 -37.60
CA THR A 75 -35.82 26.96 -37.75
C THR A 75 -36.90 26.27 -36.94
N ALA A 76 -37.73 25.46 -37.59
CA ALA A 76 -38.74 24.63 -36.94
C ALA A 76 -38.05 23.72 -35.90
N ILE A 77 -38.36 23.95 -34.62
CA ILE A 77 -37.97 23.05 -33.53
C ILE A 77 -38.98 21.90 -33.57
N GLU A 78 -38.55 20.73 -34.02
CA GLU A 78 -39.31 19.50 -33.85
C GLU A 78 -39.52 19.24 -32.35
N PRO A 79 -40.74 18.85 -31.91
CA PRO A 79 -40.98 18.51 -30.51
C PRO A 79 -40.07 17.35 -30.10
N PRO A 80 -39.50 17.35 -28.87
CA PRO A 80 -38.65 16.26 -28.40
C PRO A 80 -39.46 14.96 -28.39
N SER A 81 -39.17 14.08 -29.36
CA SER A 81 -39.71 12.72 -29.39
C SER A 81 -39.39 12.07 -28.05
N ALA A 82 -40.42 11.63 -27.31
CA ALA A 82 -40.27 10.95 -26.04
C ALA A 82 -39.38 9.70 -26.26
N LYS A 83 -38.12 9.79 -25.83
CA LYS A 83 -37.16 8.68 -25.96
C LYS A 83 -37.68 7.53 -25.11
N GLY A 84 -38.09 6.44 -25.76
CA GLY A 84 -38.45 5.20 -25.08
C GLY A 84 -37.29 4.64 -24.23
N PRO A 85 -37.57 3.65 -23.37
CA PRO A 85 -36.56 2.98 -22.57
C PRO A 85 -35.40 2.48 -23.46
N SER A 86 -34.18 2.60 -22.96
CA SER A 86 -32.97 2.20 -23.70
C SER A 86 -31.95 1.58 -22.76
N ILE A 87 -31.19 0.60 -23.25
CA ILE A 87 -29.97 0.13 -22.57
C ILE A 87 -28.79 0.92 -23.13
N THR A 88 -27.94 1.45 -22.26
CA THR A 88 -26.70 2.12 -22.68
C THR A 88 -25.50 1.34 -22.19
N GLY A 89 -24.37 1.47 -22.86
CA GLY A 89 -23.16 0.85 -22.35
C GLY A 89 -21.91 1.37 -23.04
N SER A 90 -20.78 0.83 -22.62
CA SER A 90 -19.50 1.01 -23.29
C SER A 90 -18.81 -0.32 -23.47
N LEU A 91 -18.11 -0.49 -24.58
CA LEU A 91 -17.33 -1.68 -24.90
C LEU A 91 -15.85 -1.32 -24.92
N HIS A 92 -15.06 -2.10 -24.19
CA HIS A 92 -13.62 -1.93 -24.11
C HIS A 92 -12.89 -3.25 -24.38
N THR A 93 -11.62 -3.16 -24.76
CA THR A 93 -10.70 -4.30 -24.73
C THR A 93 -10.27 -4.60 -23.28
N ALA A 94 -9.59 -5.72 -23.05
CA ALA A 94 -8.96 -6.01 -21.75
C ALA A 94 -7.99 -4.90 -21.26
N LYS A 95 -7.44 -4.10 -22.19
CA LYS A 95 -6.58 -2.93 -21.91
C LYS A 95 -7.37 -1.64 -21.62
N ARG A 96 -8.69 -1.71 -21.42
CA ARG A 96 -9.61 -0.57 -21.25
C ARG A 96 -9.60 0.43 -22.41
N THR A 97 -9.26 -0.04 -23.61
CA THR A 97 -9.35 0.77 -24.84
C THR A 97 -10.75 0.67 -25.41
N ALA A 98 -11.39 1.80 -25.69
CA ALA A 98 -12.71 1.85 -26.30
C ALA A 98 -12.73 1.13 -27.68
N VAL A 99 -13.74 0.30 -27.92
CA VAL A 99 -13.89 -0.47 -29.16
C VAL A 99 -14.98 0.16 -30.01
N ALA A 100 -14.59 0.78 -31.12
CA ALA A 100 -15.50 1.36 -32.09
C ALA A 100 -16.06 0.32 -33.08
N ASP A 101 -17.25 0.58 -33.62
CA ASP A 101 -17.89 -0.19 -34.69
C ASP A 101 -18.11 -1.68 -34.37
N ALA A 102 -18.19 -2.04 -33.08
CA ALA A 102 -18.57 -3.37 -32.65
C ALA A 102 -20.08 -3.56 -32.76
N GLU A 103 -20.49 -4.72 -33.26
CA GLU A 103 -21.90 -5.08 -33.35
C GLU A 103 -22.41 -5.47 -31.96
N VAL A 104 -23.45 -4.78 -31.49
CA VAL A 104 -24.10 -5.05 -30.20
C VAL A 104 -25.52 -5.51 -30.46
N SER A 105 -25.84 -6.74 -30.03
CA SER A 105 -27.18 -7.30 -30.06
C SER A 105 -27.77 -7.40 -28.66
N ALA A 106 -29.05 -7.08 -28.52
CA ALA A 106 -29.83 -7.33 -27.32
C ALA A 106 -30.96 -8.32 -27.63
N HIS A 107 -31.00 -9.41 -26.87
CA HIS A 107 -32.03 -10.44 -26.98
C HIS A 107 -32.87 -10.47 -25.71
N VAL A 108 -34.19 -10.61 -25.80
CA VAL A 108 -35.00 -10.87 -24.61
C VAL A 108 -34.54 -12.19 -24.00
N ALA A 109 -34.13 -12.11 -22.75
CA ALA A 109 -33.84 -13.22 -21.87
C ALA A 109 -34.70 -14.47 -22.08
N GLY A 110 -34.08 -15.63 -22.29
CA GLY A 110 -34.77 -16.93 -22.28
C GLY A 110 -35.75 -17.16 -23.44
N ASN A 111 -35.86 -16.23 -24.38
CA ASN A 111 -36.69 -16.40 -25.58
C ASN A 111 -35.84 -16.90 -26.76
N ASP A 112 -36.47 -17.62 -27.70
CA ASP A 112 -35.80 -18.05 -28.93
C ASP A 112 -35.31 -16.82 -29.71
N ARG A 113 -34.11 -16.89 -30.32
CA ARG A 113 -33.32 -15.73 -30.81
C ARG A 113 -33.99 -14.82 -31.87
N SER A 114 -35.26 -15.02 -32.20
CA SER A 114 -36.05 -14.15 -33.09
C SER A 114 -36.34 -12.79 -32.43
N GLY A 115 -35.85 -11.71 -33.04
CA GLY A 115 -36.15 -10.33 -32.60
C GLY A 115 -35.02 -9.61 -31.86
N ALA A 116 -33.75 -9.87 -32.23
CA ALA A 116 -32.62 -9.13 -31.69
C ALA A 116 -32.70 -7.63 -32.05
N MET A 117 -32.46 -6.78 -31.07
CA MET A 117 -32.24 -5.35 -31.31
C MET A 117 -30.75 -5.16 -31.57
N LEU A 118 -30.40 -4.54 -32.70
CA LEU A 118 -29.02 -4.35 -33.13
C LEU A 118 -28.63 -2.88 -33.04
N THR A 119 -27.42 -2.61 -32.59
CA THR A 119 -26.78 -1.29 -32.61
C THR A 119 -25.28 -1.49 -32.76
N ASN A 120 -24.54 -0.43 -33.09
CA ASN A 120 -23.08 -0.46 -33.11
C ASN A 120 -22.50 0.47 -32.04
N THR A 121 -21.30 0.16 -31.57
CA THR A 121 -20.56 1.10 -30.71
C THR A 121 -20.06 2.30 -31.52
N GLY A 122 -20.13 3.49 -30.93
CA GLY A 122 -19.51 4.70 -31.47
C GLY A 122 -17.99 4.70 -31.32
N LYS A 123 -17.35 5.75 -31.82
CA LYS A 123 -15.87 5.92 -31.75
C LYS A 123 -15.32 5.94 -30.32
N ASP A 124 -16.14 6.32 -29.36
CA ASP A 124 -15.82 6.32 -27.93
C ASP A 124 -16.16 4.99 -27.23
N GLY A 125 -16.49 3.96 -28.01
CA GLY A 125 -16.88 2.64 -27.53
C GLY A 125 -18.28 2.58 -26.92
N LYS A 126 -19.04 3.68 -26.90
CA LYS A 126 -20.38 3.70 -26.31
C LYS A 126 -21.43 3.18 -27.26
N PHE A 127 -22.43 2.47 -26.75
CA PHE A 127 -23.57 2.00 -27.51
C PHE A 127 -24.89 2.33 -26.81
N ARG A 128 -25.97 2.35 -27.59
CA ARG A 128 -27.34 2.50 -27.11
C ARG A 128 -28.27 1.57 -27.87
N VAL A 129 -28.97 0.71 -27.14
CA VAL A 129 -30.03 -0.15 -27.67
C VAL A 129 -31.37 0.50 -27.33
N GLU A 130 -32.12 0.93 -28.34
CA GLU A 130 -33.44 1.53 -28.19
C GLU A 130 -34.55 0.49 -28.40
N GLY A 131 -35.77 0.79 -27.92
CA GLY A 131 -36.93 -0.10 -28.11
C GLY A 131 -36.99 -1.28 -27.14
N VAL A 132 -36.21 -1.23 -26.06
CA VAL A 132 -36.29 -2.22 -24.98
C VAL A 132 -37.51 -1.97 -24.09
N ASP A 133 -38.08 -3.05 -23.57
CA ASP A 133 -39.18 -3.04 -22.60
C ASP A 133 -38.59 -2.96 -21.20
N SER A 134 -39.02 -1.97 -20.39
CA SER A 134 -38.50 -1.78 -19.03
C SER A 134 -38.82 -2.93 -18.08
N ASN A 135 -39.78 -3.79 -18.44
CA ASN A 135 -40.21 -4.92 -17.62
C ASN A 135 -39.58 -6.25 -18.08
N LYS A 136 -38.65 -6.22 -19.03
CA LYS A 136 -37.96 -7.41 -19.54
C LYS A 136 -36.48 -7.34 -19.32
N GLU A 137 -35.88 -8.52 -19.16
CA GLU A 137 -34.44 -8.69 -19.10
C GLU A 137 -33.89 -9.00 -20.49
N TYR A 138 -32.66 -8.58 -20.74
CA TYR A 138 -31.97 -8.70 -22.01
C TYR A 138 -30.61 -9.36 -21.83
N ASP A 139 -30.26 -10.27 -22.74
CA ASP A 139 -28.90 -10.75 -22.93
C ASP A 139 -28.24 -9.89 -24.01
N ILE A 140 -27.23 -9.13 -23.60
CA ILE A 140 -26.47 -8.23 -24.48
C ILE A 140 -25.21 -8.95 -24.94
N LYS A 141 -25.00 -9.02 -26.25
CA LYS A 141 -23.79 -9.57 -26.84
C LYS A 141 -23.14 -8.50 -27.71
N ALA A 142 -21.88 -8.21 -27.47
CA ALA A 142 -21.06 -7.41 -28.38
C ALA A 142 -20.07 -8.33 -29.12
N GLN A 143 -19.88 -8.11 -30.42
CA GLN A 143 -18.91 -8.84 -31.24
C GLN A 143 -18.02 -7.86 -32.01
N PHE A 144 -16.72 -8.13 -32.01
CA PHE A 144 -15.73 -7.37 -32.77
C PHE A 144 -14.57 -8.28 -33.15
N GLN A 145 -14.28 -8.37 -34.46
CA GLN A 145 -13.13 -9.12 -35.00
C GLN A 145 -13.00 -10.59 -34.51
N GLY A 146 -14.13 -11.27 -34.30
CA GLY A 146 -14.15 -12.68 -33.85
C GLY A 146 -14.13 -12.84 -32.33
N GLU A 147 -13.88 -11.78 -31.57
CA GLU A 147 -14.07 -11.76 -30.12
C GLU A 147 -15.51 -11.39 -29.76
N SER A 148 -15.96 -11.82 -28.59
CA SER A 148 -17.25 -11.42 -28.05
C SER A 148 -17.18 -11.04 -26.59
N ALA A 149 -18.00 -10.08 -26.20
CA ALA A 149 -18.36 -9.80 -24.82
C ALA A 149 -19.84 -10.11 -24.65
N SER A 150 -20.23 -10.70 -23.52
CA SER A 150 -21.64 -10.94 -23.22
C SER A 150 -21.96 -10.41 -21.82
N ALA A 151 -23.10 -9.75 -21.67
CA ALA A 151 -23.72 -9.46 -20.38
C ALA A 151 -25.11 -10.08 -20.35
N TYR A 152 -25.37 -10.91 -19.35
CA TYR A 152 -26.64 -11.62 -19.21
C TYR A 152 -27.51 -10.95 -18.15
N GLY A 153 -28.82 -10.81 -18.42
CA GLY A 153 -29.80 -10.28 -17.45
C GLY A 153 -29.75 -8.77 -17.23
N VAL A 154 -29.65 -7.97 -18.30
CA VAL A 154 -29.64 -6.50 -18.27
C VAL A 154 -31.07 -5.95 -18.40
N ILE A 155 -31.45 -4.92 -17.63
CA ILE A 155 -32.76 -4.24 -17.78
C ILE A 155 -32.61 -2.86 -18.44
N ALA A 156 -33.71 -2.33 -18.96
CA ALA A 156 -33.72 -0.98 -19.52
C ALA A 156 -33.23 0.06 -18.49
N SER A 157 -32.53 1.08 -18.97
CA SER A 157 -31.92 2.16 -18.17
C SER A 157 -30.67 1.79 -17.38
N GLU A 158 -30.19 0.54 -17.46
CA GLU A 158 -28.85 0.21 -16.97
C GLU A 158 -27.76 0.73 -17.91
N HIS A 159 -26.65 1.15 -17.31
CA HIS A 159 -25.40 1.40 -18.01
C HIS A 159 -24.45 0.22 -17.78
N ILE A 160 -24.05 -0.47 -18.85
CA ILE A 160 -23.19 -1.65 -18.75
C ILE A 160 -21.81 -1.40 -19.38
N GLY A 161 -20.75 -1.84 -18.71
CA GLY A 161 -19.39 -1.88 -19.26
C GLY A 161 -19.08 -3.29 -19.73
N LEU A 162 -18.97 -3.49 -21.04
CA LEU A 162 -18.58 -4.76 -21.65
C LEU A 162 -17.07 -4.79 -21.90
N MET A 163 -16.44 -5.94 -21.66
CA MET A 163 -15.04 -6.18 -22.03
C MET A 163 -14.97 -7.36 -22.99
N LEU A 164 -14.34 -7.18 -24.16
CA LEU A 164 -14.13 -8.27 -25.12
C LEU A 164 -13.37 -9.43 -24.46
N GLY A 165 -13.79 -10.66 -24.75
CA GLY A 165 -13.23 -11.89 -24.17
C GLY A 165 -13.72 -12.21 -22.75
N VAL A 166 -14.63 -11.39 -22.19
CA VAL A 166 -15.14 -11.58 -20.83
C VAL A 166 -16.65 -11.83 -20.85
N GLU A 167 -17.08 -12.90 -20.16
CA GLU A 167 -18.49 -13.13 -19.84
C GLU A 167 -18.83 -12.39 -18.54
N LEU A 168 -19.82 -11.50 -18.58
CA LEU A 168 -20.38 -10.81 -17.42
C LEU A 168 -21.72 -11.42 -17.02
N PHE A 169 -21.84 -11.75 -15.74
CA PHE A 169 -23.07 -12.24 -15.14
C PHE A 169 -23.66 -11.17 -14.23
N ALA A 170 -24.91 -10.76 -14.47
CA ALA A 170 -25.63 -9.92 -13.53
C ALA A 170 -25.98 -10.72 -12.27
N LEU A 171 -25.46 -10.27 -11.13
CA LEU A 171 -25.89 -10.69 -9.82
C LEU A 171 -26.95 -9.71 -9.33
N ARG A 172 -28.16 -10.21 -9.14
CA ARG A 172 -29.32 -9.46 -8.66
C ARG A 172 -29.79 -10.03 -7.34
N GLY A 173 -30.27 -9.17 -6.47
CA GLY A 173 -30.76 -9.62 -5.19
C GLY A 173 -31.40 -8.54 -4.37
N SER A 174 -31.90 -8.95 -3.21
CA SER A 174 -32.43 -8.08 -2.17
C SER A 174 -31.62 -8.24 -0.89
N VAL A 175 -31.37 -7.15 -0.19
CA VAL A 175 -30.79 -7.13 1.14
C VAL A 175 -31.89 -6.79 2.13
N ILE A 176 -32.16 -7.73 3.04
CA ILE A 176 -33.20 -7.62 4.07
C ILE A 176 -32.59 -7.80 5.45
N ASP A 177 -33.25 -7.30 6.48
CA ASP A 177 -32.91 -7.61 7.88
C ASP A 177 -33.52 -8.95 8.33
N GLU A 178 -33.31 -9.34 9.59
CA GLU A 178 -33.85 -10.58 10.18
C GLU A 178 -35.39 -10.60 10.28
N GLN A 179 -36.04 -9.43 10.21
CA GLN A 179 -37.49 -9.29 10.19
C GLN A 179 -38.06 -9.33 8.76
N GLY A 180 -37.20 -9.41 7.75
CA GLY A 180 -37.56 -9.42 6.34
C GLY A 180 -37.83 -8.03 5.75
N LEU A 181 -37.49 -6.96 6.46
CA LEU A 181 -37.60 -5.59 5.97
C LEU A 181 -36.37 -5.23 5.11
N PRO A 182 -36.54 -4.46 4.03
CA PRO A 182 -35.43 -4.07 3.17
C PRO A 182 -34.44 -3.13 3.88
N VAL A 183 -33.14 -3.38 3.69
CA VAL A 183 -32.07 -2.48 4.16
C VAL A 183 -31.77 -1.45 3.07
N SER A 184 -31.95 -0.16 3.37
CA SER A 184 -31.99 0.86 2.32
C SER A 184 -30.63 1.40 1.86
N GLU A 185 -29.60 1.30 2.69
CA GLU A 185 -28.22 1.65 2.34
C GLU A 185 -27.28 0.52 2.76
N PHE A 186 -26.59 -0.08 1.80
CA PHE A 186 -25.73 -1.24 2.05
C PHE A 186 -24.64 -1.35 0.99
N THR A 187 -23.59 -2.08 1.31
CA THR A 187 -22.47 -2.42 0.43
C THR A 187 -22.46 -3.92 0.22
N VAL A 188 -22.43 -4.34 -1.04
CA VAL A 188 -22.25 -5.76 -1.43
C VAL A 188 -20.81 -5.96 -1.86
N GLU A 189 -20.14 -6.90 -1.21
CA GLU A 189 -18.83 -7.42 -1.56
C GLU A 189 -18.99 -8.80 -2.20
N VAL A 190 -18.32 -9.00 -3.35
CA VAL A 190 -18.35 -10.25 -4.09
C VAL A 190 -16.93 -10.66 -4.39
N GLN A 191 -16.51 -11.82 -3.87
CA GLN A 191 -15.14 -12.31 -3.98
C GLN A 191 -15.11 -13.69 -4.65
N SER A 192 -14.31 -13.87 -5.68
CA SER A 192 -14.15 -15.18 -6.32
C SER A 192 -13.39 -16.13 -5.39
N SER A 193 -13.92 -17.34 -5.21
CA SER A 193 -13.28 -18.41 -4.41
C SER A 193 -12.15 -19.10 -5.17
N THR A 194 -12.13 -18.99 -6.51
CA THR A 194 -11.00 -19.43 -7.33
C THR A 194 -10.11 -18.23 -7.63
N PRO A 195 -8.79 -18.30 -7.35
CA PRO A 195 -7.86 -17.22 -7.65
C PRO A 195 -7.77 -17.06 -9.18
N THR A 196 -8.57 -16.16 -9.74
CA THR A 196 -8.54 -15.76 -11.15
C THR A 196 -8.07 -14.30 -11.27
N PRO A 197 -7.39 -13.93 -12.38
CA PRO A 197 -6.41 -12.85 -12.37
C PRO A 197 -7.01 -11.43 -12.42
N ILE A 198 -8.32 -11.28 -12.63
CA ILE A 198 -8.99 -9.99 -12.81
C ILE A 198 -10.38 -10.04 -12.16
N GLY A 199 -10.71 -9.06 -11.32
CA GLY A 199 -12.06 -8.92 -10.73
C GLY A 199 -12.35 -9.85 -9.55
N SER A 200 -11.32 -10.41 -8.90
CA SER A 200 -11.48 -11.36 -7.80
C SER A 200 -12.18 -10.81 -6.57
N LYS A 201 -12.30 -9.49 -6.42
CA LYS A 201 -13.11 -8.81 -5.42
C LYS A 201 -13.78 -7.58 -6.04
N ILE A 202 -15.10 -7.49 -5.92
CA ILE A 202 -15.93 -6.36 -6.32
C ILE A 202 -16.64 -5.86 -5.07
N GLU A 203 -16.60 -4.56 -4.83
CA GLU A 203 -17.32 -3.93 -3.73
C GLU A 203 -18.13 -2.76 -4.28
N LYS A 204 -19.45 -2.74 -4.02
CA LYS A 204 -20.33 -1.68 -4.51
C LYS A 204 -21.36 -1.31 -3.44
N THR A 205 -21.49 -0.01 -3.19
CA THR A 205 -22.51 0.56 -2.30
C THR A 205 -23.77 0.89 -3.09
N PHE A 206 -24.90 0.57 -2.49
CA PHE A 206 -26.25 0.76 -3.01
C PHE A 206 -27.07 1.61 -2.05
N LYS A 207 -27.94 2.44 -2.63
CA LYS A 207 -29.01 3.16 -1.95
C LYS A 207 -30.32 2.78 -2.62
N SER A 208 -31.11 1.93 -1.97
CA SER A 208 -32.29 1.30 -2.55
C SER A 208 -33.35 1.10 -1.48
N VAL A 209 -34.46 1.85 -1.54
CA VAL A 209 -35.54 1.76 -0.54
C VAL A 209 -36.12 0.34 -0.43
N GLU A 210 -36.08 -0.42 -1.51
CA GLU A 210 -36.55 -1.80 -1.59
C GLU A 210 -35.45 -2.84 -1.25
N GLY A 211 -34.25 -2.40 -0.87
CA GLY A 211 -33.12 -3.27 -0.57
C GLY A 211 -32.54 -3.98 -1.79
N VAL A 212 -32.98 -3.62 -3.01
CA VAL A 212 -32.55 -4.31 -4.24
C VAL A 212 -31.19 -3.83 -4.73
N PHE A 213 -30.39 -4.75 -5.28
CA PHE A 213 -29.11 -4.45 -5.91
C PHE A 213 -28.91 -5.18 -7.23
N SER A 214 -28.06 -4.58 -8.07
CA SER A 214 -27.52 -5.21 -9.27
C SER A 214 -26.04 -4.85 -9.48
N LEU A 215 -25.21 -5.89 -9.64
CA LEU A 215 -23.80 -5.78 -9.98
C LEU A 215 -23.42 -6.84 -11.00
N PHE A 216 -22.34 -6.62 -11.74
CA PHE A 216 -21.83 -7.59 -12.71
C PHE A 216 -20.57 -8.26 -12.18
N VAL A 217 -20.49 -9.59 -12.25
CA VAL A 217 -19.30 -10.38 -11.94
C VAL A 217 -18.73 -11.01 -13.22
N THR A 218 -17.41 -11.23 -13.25
CA THR A 218 -16.69 -11.72 -14.44
C THR A 218 -16.37 -13.21 -14.34
N GLY A 219 -16.89 -14.01 -15.26
CA GLY A 219 -16.58 -15.44 -15.34
C GLY A 219 -17.43 -16.35 -14.46
N ARG A 220 -17.39 -17.63 -14.78
CA ARG A 220 -18.12 -18.70 -14.08
C ARG A 220 -17.31 -19.20 -12.89
N GLY A 221 -18.01 -19.73 -11.90
CA GLY A 221 -17.40 -20.39 -10.75
C GLY A 221 -18.02 -19.96 -9.43
N THR A 222 -17.37 -20.34 -8.34
CA THR A 222 -17.84 -20.09 -6.98
C THR A 222 -17.45 -18.70 -6.50
N TRP A 223 -18.43 -17.92 -6.06
CA TRP A 223 -18.28 -16.59 -5.50
C TRP A 223 -18.76 -16.55 -4.05
N ASN A 224 -18.02 -15.85 -3.19
CA ASN A 224 -18.43 -15.49 -1.84
C ASN A 224 -19.05 -14.10 -1.90
N ILE A 225 -20.33 -13.99 -1.57
CA ILE A 225 -21.10 -12.76 -1.61
C ILE A 225 -21.45 -12.38 -0.18
N ALA A 226 -20.97 -11.23 0.26
CA ALA A 226 -21.29 -10.66 1.56
C ALA A 226 -21.93 -9.29 1.38
N ALA A 227 -22.88 -8.93 2.24
CA ALA A 227 -23.42 -7.60 2.35
C ALA A 227 -23.20 -7.04 3.76
N ARG A 228 -23.07 -5.72 3.84
CA ARG A 228 -22.94 -4.97 5.09
C ARG A 228 -23.60 -3.61 4.95
N SER A 229 -24.06 -3.06 6.06
CA SER A 229 -24.49 -1.66 6.16
C SER A 229 -23.88 -1.04 7.42
N ASP A 230 -24.09 0.25 7.64
CA ASP A 230 -23.60 0.93 8.85
C ASP A 230 -24.25 0.36 10.13
N THR A 231 -25.46 -0.21 10.00
CA THR A 231 -26.28 -0.71 11.11
C THR A 231 -26.47 -2.21 11.11
N HIS A 232 -26.10 -2.93 10.05
CA HIS A 232 -26.27 -4.39 9.95
C HIS A 232 -25.08 -5.07 9.27
N PHE A 233 -24.87 -6.36 9.55
CA PHE A 233 -23.82 -7.17 8.96
C PHE A 233 -24.35 -8.55 8.55
N GLN A 234 -23.74 -9.17 7.55
CA GLN A 234 -24.05 -10.55 7.19
C GLN A 234 -23.19 -11.52 8.03
N LYS A 235 -23.84 -12.48 8.70
CA LYS A 235 -23.16 -13.44 9.58
C LYS A 235 -22.17 -14.35 8.83
N GLU A 236 -22.57 -14.86 7.67
CA GLU A 236 -21.77 -15.74 6.82
C GLU A 236 -21.92 -15.34 5.36
N PRO A 237 -20.83 -15.21 4.58
CA PRO A 237 -20.92 -14.96 3.15
C PRO A 237 -21.74 -16.04 2.45
N LEU A 238 -22.59 -15.64 1.51
CA LEU A 238 -23.31 -16.54 0.63
C LEU A 238 -22.34 -17.09 -0.43
N ILE A 239 -22.10 -18.38 -0.40
CA ILE A 239 -21.31 -19.07 -1.43
C ILE A 239 -22.23 -19.42 -2.60
N LEU A 240 -22.01 -18.79 -3.76
CA LEU A 240 -22.82 -18.97 -4.96
C LEU A 240 -21.97 -19.47 -6.13
N ASP A 241 -22.34 -20.61 -6.70
CA ASP A 241 -21.76 -21.11 -7.95
C ASP A 241 -22.50 -20.53 -9.17
N VAL A 242 -21.82 -19.66 -9.91
CA VAL A 242 -22.36 -18.94 -11.07
C VAL A 242 -22.15 -19.81 -12.32
N GLN A 243 -23.04 -20.79 -12.52
CA GLN A 243 -22.99 -21.79 -13.63
C GLN A 243 -24.01 -21.54 -14.76
N ALA A 244 -24.40 -20.29 -15.01
CA ALA A 244 -25.37 -19.87 -16.05
C ALA A 244 -26.87 -19.85 -15.68
N ALA A 245 -27.23 -19.96 -14.39
CA ALA A 245 -28.61 -19.71 -13.94
C ALA A 245 -28.70 -18.42 -13.13
N ARG A 246 -29.58 -17.52 -13.59
CA ARG A 246 -30.01 -16.32 -12.89
C ARG A 246 -30.63 -16.71 -11.55
N ARG A 247 -30.23 -16.04 -10.49
CA ARG A 247 -30.86 -16.18 -9.18
C ARG A 247 -30.98 -14.81 -8.58
N ASP A 248 -32.22 -14.39 -8.34
CA ASP A 248 -32.48 -13.36 -7.33
C ASP A 248 -32.03 -13.95 -6.00
N ILE A 249 -30.94 -13.41 -5.46
CA ILE A 249 -30.43 -13.83 -4.17
C ILE A 249 -30.96 -12.92 -3.07
N THR A 250 -31.31 -13.48 -1.93
CA THR A 250 -31.67 -12.70 -0.75
C THR A 250 -30.52 -12.79 0.24
N LEU A 251 -29.96 -11.64 0.60
CA LEU A 251 -28.94 -11.51 1.63
C LEU A 251 -29.62 -11.00 2.90
N THR A 252 -29.56 -11.78 3.97
CA THR A 252 -30.10 -11.38 5.28
C THR A 252 -28.99 -10.78 6.12
N LEU A 253 -29.20 -9.56 6.61
CA LEU A 253 -28.29 -8.90 7.54
C LEU A 253 -28.86 -8.95 8.97
N THR A 254 -27.98 -9.23 9.92
CA THR A 254 -28.27 -9.12 11.35
C THR A 254 -27.89 -7.72 11.82
N GLU A 255 -28.66 -7.16 12.76
CA GLU A 255 -28.33 -5.88 13.38
C GLU A 255 -26.91 -5.93 13.98
N SER A 256 -26.11 -4.92 13.63
CA SER A 256 -24.73 -4.79 14.07
C SER A 256 -24.64 -3.88 15.28
N GLY A 257 -23.58 -4.05 16.06
CA GLY A 257 -23.15 -3.09 17.05
C GLY A 257 -22.33 -1.97 16.44
N THR A 258 -22.50 -0.76 16.97
CA THR A 258 -21.54 0.33 16.85
C THR A 258 -20.85 0.50 18.19
N LEU A 259 -19.52 0.49 18.22
CA LEU A 259 -18.73 0.76 19.42
C LEU A 259 -18.09 2.14 19.31
N THR A 260 -18.46 3.05 20.20
CA THR A 260 -17.84 4.37 20.32
C THR A 260 -17.20 4.54 21.69
N GLY A 261 -16.19 5.39 21.80
CA GLY A 261 -15.55 5.67 23.07
C GLY A 261 -14.56 6.80 23.00
N LYS A 262 -14.05 7.22 24.15
CA LYS A 262 -12.92 8.14 24.27
C LYS A 262 -11.69 7.40 24.75
N LEU A 263 -10.54 7.70 24.17
CA LEU A 263 -9.25 7.37 24.73
C LEU A 263 -8.81 8.50 25.66
N LEU A 264 -8.69 8.18 26.94
CA LEU A 264 -8.35 9.12 28.00
C LEU A 264 -6.98 8.80 28.59
N ALA A 265 -6.20 9.84 28.89
CA ALA A 265 -4.95 9.69 29.63
C ALA A 265 -5.24 9.24 31.07
N LEU A 266 -4.43 8.32 31.60
CA LEU A 266 -4.61 7.77 32.95
C LEU A 266 -4.51 8.84 34.04
N HIS A 267 -3.62 9.82 33.87
CA HIS A 267 -3.27 10.78 34.91
C HIS A 267 -4.35 11.85 35.15
N ASP A 268 -4.83 12.49 34.08
CA ASP A 268 -5.72 13.65 34.15
C ASP A 268 -7.06 13.44 33.44
N ARG A 269 -7.29 12.25 32.86
CA ARG A 269 -8.46 11.91 32.04
C ARG A 269 -8.66 12.85 30.85
N SER A 270 -7.63 13.55 30.41
CA SER A 270 -7.68 14.34 29.18
C SER A 270 -7.82 13.43 27.96
N PRO A 271 -8.54 13.87 26.92
CA PRO A 271 -8.66 13.10 25.68
C PRO A 271 -7.32 13.02 24.94
N VAL A 272 -7.01 11.84 24.38
CA VAL A 272 -5.76 11.58 23.66
C VAL A 272 -6.03 11.45 22.15
N PRO A 273 -5.76 12.48 21.34
CA PRO A 273 -6.02 12.46 19.90
C PRO A 273 -4.93 11.74 19.11
N GLY A 274 -5.23 11.34 17.87
CA GLY A 274 -4.25 10.81 16.91
C GLY A 274 -3.73 9.40 17.21
N ILE A 275 -4.36 8.68 18.14
CA ILE A 275 -3.91 7.35 18.56
C ILE A 275 -4.68 6.27 17.81
N ARG A 276 -3.95 5.28 17.29
CA ARG A 276 -4.56 4.09 16.70
C ARG A 276 -5.18 3.21 17.78
N VAL A 277 -6.45 2.90 17.58
CA VAL A 277 -7.21 1.95 18.39
C VAL A 277 -7.51 0.75 17.51
N PHE A 278 -7.20 -0.42 18.01
CA PHE A 278 -7.39 -1.71 17.36
C PHE A 278 -8.55 -2.43 18.04
N LEU A 279 -9.38 -3.10 17.24
CA LEU A 279 -10.44 -3.95 17.73
C LEU A 279 -10.31 -5.32 17.06
N ALA A 280 -10.24 -6.38 17.86
CA ALA A 280 -10.16 -7.75 17.37
C ALA A 280 -11.11 -8.66 18.14
N PRO A 281 -11.65 -9.72 17.52
CA PRO A 281 -12.44 -10.72 18.23
C PRO A 281 -11.67 -11.33 19.42
N ASP A 282 -12.34 -11.60 20.54
CA ASP A 282 -11.75 -12.26 21.71
C ASP A 282 -11.72 -13.79 21.53
N ASP A 283 -11.15 -14.25 20.42
CA ASP A 283 -10.96 -15.68 20.07
C ASP A 283 -9.53 -16.17 20.39
N GLY A 284 -8.82 -15.43 21.26
CA GLY A 284 -7.40 -15.62 21.53
C GLY A 284 -6.47 -14.81 20.62
N SER A 285 -6.96 -14.26 19.51
CA SER A 285 -6.16 -13.36 18.64
C SER A 285 -5.72 -12.09 19.35
N CYS A 286 -6.51 -11.63 20.34
CA CYS A 286 -6.17 -10.47 21.16
C CYS A 286 -4.83 -10.62 21.87
N GLU A 287 -4.45 -11.82 22.34
CA GLU A 287 -3.15 -12.05 22.98
C GLU A 287 -1.99 -11.85 22.01
N SER A 288 -2.18 -12.10 20.72
CA SER A 288 -1.14 -11.87 19.73
C SER A 288 -0.94 -10.39 19.37
N LEU A 289 -2.00 -9.60 19.44
CA LEU A 289 -1.92 -8.13 19.36
C LEU A 289 -1.23 -7.53 20.59
N LEU A 290 -1.04 -8.30 21.67
CA LEU A 290 -0.30 -7.86 22.84
C LEU A 290 1.21 -7.82 22.60
N ASP A 291 1.74 -8.45 21.55
CA ASP A 291 3.17 -8.36 21.25
C ASP A 291 3.45 -7.10 20.41
N PRO A 292 4.08 -6.05 20.99
CA PRO A 292 4.36 -4.82 20.26
C PRO A 292 5.27 -5.04 19.04
N LEU A 293 5.98 -6.17 18.96
CA LEU A 293 6.80 -6.53 17.80
C LEU A 293 5.97 -6.94 16.57
N ASN A 294 4.71 -7.31 16.75
CA ASN A 294 3.83 -7.79 15.66
C ASN A 294 2.88 -6.71 15.13
N ILE A 295 2.89 -5.51 15.70
CA ILE A 295 2.07 -4.39 15.22
C ILE A 295 2.90 -3.59 14.21
N PRO A 296 2.42 -3.38 12.97
CA PRO A 296 3.14 -2.55 12.01
C PRO A 296 3.34 -1.15 12.58
N LEU A 297 4.61 -0.73 12.69
CA LEU A 297 5.02 0.60 13.14
C LEU A 297 4.33 1.68 12.27
N PRO A 298 4.07 2.88 12.82
CA PRO A 298 3.40 3.95 12.10
C PRO A 298 4.16 4.32 10.82
N VAL A 299 3.43 4.35 9.70
CA VAL A 299 3.84 5.01 8.45
C VAL A 299 3.47 6.48 8.59
N GLU A 300 4.38 7.37 8.16
CA GLU A 300 4.27 8.83 8.19
C GLU A 300 2.87 9.35 7.82
N ILE A 301 2.32 10.28 8.60
CA ILE A 301 1.10 11.02 8.25
C ILE A 301 1.54 12.39 7.72
N PRO A 302 1.15 12.79 6.50
CA PRO A 302 1.35 14.17 6.04
C PRO A 302 0.42 15.10 6.83
N LEU A 303 1.00 16.13 7.43
CA LEU A 303 0.29 17.17 8.16
C LEU A 303 -0.28 18.20 7.17
N GLY A 304 -1.55 18.02 6.81
CA GLY A 304 -2.34 19.03 6.10
C GLY A 304 -3.58 19.36 6.90
N GLY A 305 -3.67 20.59 7.42
CA GLY A 305 -4.90 21.14 7.99
C GLY A 305 -5.96 21.27 6.90
N GLY A 306 -6.78 20.23 6.73
CA GLY A 306 -7.92 20.20 5.85
C GLY A 306 -9.08 19.51 6.54
N THR A 307 -10.27 20.10 6.45
CA THR A 307 -11.54 19.60 6.99
C THR A 307 -11.79 18.18 6.46
N MET A 308 -11.71 17.15 7.32
CA MET A 308 -11.90 15.76 6.89
C MET A 308 -13.38 15.36 6.83
N GLY A 309 -13.80 14.98 5.62
CA GLY A 309 -14.97 14.15 5.39
C GLY A 309 -14.68 12.66 5.69
N ARG A 310 -15.77 11.94 6.01
CA ARG A 310 -15.98 10.48 6.18
C ARG A 310 -14.75 9.58 5.87
N LEU A 311 -14.17 9.00 6.93
CA LEU A 311 -13.06 8.03 6.85
C LEU A 311 -13.56 6.62 6.46
N MET A 312 -12.87 5.98 5.51
CA MET A 312 -13.06 4.59 5.10
C MET A 312 -12.27 3.62 6.00
N GLU A 313 -12.91 2.57 6.51
CA GLU A 313 -12.26 1.42 7.16
C GLU A 313 -11.51 0.59 6.09
N GLY A 314 -10.17 0.62 6.10
CA GLY A 314 -9.33 -0.16 5.18
C GLY A 314 -8.70 -1.39 5.84
N SER A 315 -8.79 -2.56 5.19
CA SER A 315 -7.99 -3.75 5.53
C SER A 315 -6.53 -3.57 5.09
N ALA A 316 -5.56 -3.73 5.99
CA ALA A 316 -4.13 -3.58 5.67
C ALA A 316 -3.59 -4.72 4.78
N PRO A 317 -2.80 -4.43 3.71
CA PRO A 317 -2.11 -5.46 2.94
C PRO A 317 -0.74 -5.82 3.57
N PHE A 318 -0.45 -7.12 3.71
CA PHE A 318 0.84 -7.64 4.19
C PHE A 318 1.71 -8.16 3.06
N GLY A 319 3.02 -7.90 3.15
CA GLY A 319 4.05 -8.61 2.40
C GLY A 319 5.45 -8.36 2.96
N SER A 320 6.06 -9.36 3.61
CA SER A 320 7.51 -9.65 3.51
C SER A 320 7.84 -11.00 4.15
N THR A 321 8.56 -11.84 3.42
CA THR A 321 9.09 -13.14 3.84
C THR A 321 10.56 -12.98 4.29
N ALA A 322 10.87 -13.36 5.53
CA ALA A 322 12.21 -13.79 5.93
C ALA A 322 12.06 -14.86 7.02
N GLY A 323 12.68 -16.02 6.80
CA GLY A 323 12.43 -17.26 7.54
C GLY A 323 12.68 -17.17 9.04
N GLN A 324 11.59 -17.27 9.80
CA GLN A 324 11.56 -17.86 11.12
C GLN A 324 10.24 -18.64 11.22
N VAL A 325 10.31 -19.89 11.68
CA VAL A 325 9.12 -20.70 12.02
C VAL A 325 8.52 -20.09 13.29
N GLY A 326 7.81 -18.98 13.12
CA GLY A 326 6.93 -18.37 14.09
C GLY A 326 5.54 -18.44 13.52
N ILE A 327 4.62 -19.08 14.24
CA ILE A 327 3.20 -19.12 13.89
C ILE A 327 2.73 -17.67 13.92
N THR A 328 2.69 -17.00 12.77
CA THR A 328 2.19 -15.62 12.71
C THR A 328 0.67 -15.74 12.85
N PRO A 329 0.07 -15.23 13.93
CA PRO A 329 -1.36 -15.33 14.12
C PRO A 329 -2.06 -14.60 12.97
N SER A 330 -3.05 -15.26 12.40
CA SER A 330 -3.83 -14.72 11.29
C SER A 330 -4.58 -13.48 11.77
N MET A 331 -4.10 -12.28 11.41
CA MET A 331 -4.78 -10.99 11.67
C MET A 331 -6.09 -10.80 10.88
N LYS A 332 -6.73 -11.89 10.43
CA LYS A 332 -8.05 -11.83 9.81
C LYS A 332 -9.01 -11.25 10.86
N ASN A 333 -9.64 -10.13 10.53
CA ASN A 333 -10.65 -9.41 11.33
C ASN A 333 -10.17 -8.38 12.36
N VAL A 334 -8.90 -7.97 12.34
CA VAL A 334 -8.47 -6.78 13.11
C VAL A 334 -8.97 -5.51 12.42
N ARG A 335 -9.75 -4.71 13.14
CA ARG A 335 -10.16 -3.37 12.70
C ARG A 335 -9.30 -2.32 13.36
N ILE A 336 -9.07 -1.21 12.66
CA ILE A 336 -8.22 -0.12 13.12
C ILE A 336 -8.96 1.19 12.88
N THR A 337 -8.99 2.05 13.89
CA THR A 337 -9.45 3.43 13.80
C THR A 337 -8.42 4.35 14.47
N THR A 338 -8.55 5.66 14.31
CA THR A 338 -7.68 6.65 14.97
C THR A 338 -8.54 7.63 15.77
N THR A 339 -8.11 7.98 16.97
CA THR A 339 -8.85 8.95 17.79
C THR A 339 -8.82 10.34 17.17
N ASN A 340 -9.96 11.04 17.17
CA ASN A 340 -10.04 12.43 16.70
C ASN A 340 -9.47 13.43 17.72
N GLU A 341 -9.58 14.73 17.44
CA GLU A 341 -9.08 15.82 18.32
C GLU A 341 -9.68 15.82 19.74
N HIS A 342 -10.83 15.18 19.94
CA HIS A 342 -11.49 14.99 21.24
C HIS A 342 -11.23 13.61 21.85
N GLY A 343 -10.25 12.87 21.32
CA GLY A 343 -9.91 11.52 21.77
C GLY A 343 -10.97 10.47 21.42
N VAL A 344 -11.97 10.80 20.61
CA VAL A 344 -13.09 9.90 20.28
C VAL A 344 -12.67 8.92 19.19
N PHE A 345 -12.99 7.65 19.39
CA PHE A 345 -12.90 6.60 18.38
C PHE A 345 -14.27 5.96 18.14
N ALA A 346 -14.44 5.38 16.95
CA ALA A 346 -15.65 4.66 16.57
C ALA A 346 -15.33 3.46 15.67
N PHE A 347 -16.06 2.38 15.88
CA PHE A 347 -16.13 1.20 15.02
C PHE A 347 -17.60 0.92 14.73
N SER A 348 -17.95 0.78 13.46
CA SER A 348 -19.32 0.50 13.00
C SER A 348 -19.45 -0.91 12.44
N ALA A 349 -20.68 -1.38 12.22
CA ALA A 349 -20.94 -2.67 11.58
C ALA A 349 -20.24 -3.86 12.27
N LEU A 350 -20.21 -3.87 13.61
CA LEU A 350 -19.60 -4.93 14.40
C LEU A 350 -20.60 -6.07 14.67
N PRO A 351 -20.25 -7.33 14.36
CA PRO A 351 -21.02 -8.46 14.85
C PRO A 351 -21.20 -8.44 16.38
N PRO A 352 -22.38 -8.79 16.93
CA PRO A 352 -22.52 -9.02 18.36
C PRO A 352 -21.58 -10.15 18.83
N ALA A 353 -20.55 -9.81 19.61
CA ALA A 353 -19.51 -10.73 20.07
C ALA A 353 -18.66 -10.09 21.18
N HIS A 354 -17.70 -10.85 21.71
CA HIS A 354 -16.65 -10.34 22.58
C HIS A 354 -15.45 -9.89 21.73
N TYR A 355 -14.90 -8.73 22.07
CA TYR A 355 -13.75 -8.14 21.41
C TYR A 355 -12.70 -7.72 22.42
N GLY A 356 -11.43 -7.78 22.03
CA GLY A 356 -10.36 -7.01 22.65
C GLY A 356 -10.19 -5.67 21.94
N LEU A 357 -10.24 -4.62 22.73
CA LEU A 357 -10.04 -3.24 22.35
C LEU A 357 -8.66 -2.80 22.84
N VAL A 358 -7.77 -2.44 21.92
CA VAL A 358 -6.36 -2.16 22.22
C VAL A 358 -5.98 -0.77 21.73
N ALA A 359 -5.46 0.07 22.61
CA ALA A 359 -4.82 1.33 22.22
C ALA A 359 -3.31 1.23 22.44
N VAL A 360 -2.51 1.73 21.49
CA VAL A 360 -1.05 1.67 21.56
C VAL A 360 -0.47 3.06 21.35
N VAL A 361 0.36 3.52 22.30
CA VAL A 361 1.05 4.81 22.24
C VAL A 361 2.52 4.57 22.56
N GLY A 362 3.38 4.65 21.54
CA GLY A 362 4.81 4.36 21.69
C GLY A 362 5.04 2.96 22.28
N SER A 363 5.58 2.89 23.49
CA SER A 363 5.86 1.64 24.20
C SER A 363 4.75 1.20 25.17
N THR A 364 3.73 2.05 25.36
CA THR A 364 2.62 1.78 26.27
C THR A 364 1.42 1.27 25.50
N LYS A 365 0.62 0.43 26.18
CA LYS A 365 -0.61 -0.11 25.62
C LYS A 365 -1.68 -0.18 26.70
N SER A 366 -2.93 -0.03 26.28
CA SER A 366 -4.12 -0.32 27.08
C SER A 366 -4.94 -1.36 26.36
N VAL A 367 -5.44 -2.34 27.11
CA VAL A 367 -6.17 -3.48 26.58
C VAL A 367 -7.41 -3.66 27.43
N GLU A 368 -8.56 -3.72 26.78
CA GLU A 368 -9.83 -3.92 27.44
C GLU A 368 -10.68 -4.94 26.67
N ARG A 369 -11.40 -5.80 27.38
CA ARG A 369 -12.39 -6.68 26.77
C ARG A 369 -13.74 -5.99 26.77
N VAL A 370 -14.40 -5.95 25.61
CA VAL A 370 -15.72 -5.34 25.43
C VAL A 370 -16.67 -6.35 24.80
N THR A 371 -17.88 -6.44 25.34
CA THR A 371 -18.98 -7.17 24.71
C THR A 371 -19.75 -6.18 23.86
N VAL A 372 -19.78 -6.42 22.55
CA VAL A 372 -20.57 -5.62 21.62
C VAL A 372 -21.90 -6.33 21.41
N ILE A 373 -23.00 -5.61 21.63
CA ILE A 373 -24.36 -6.05 21.29
C ILE A 373 -24.88 -5.26 20.08
N ALA A 374 -25.99 -5.69 19.50
CA ALA A 374 -26.67 -4.94 18.44
C ALA A 374 -27.02 -3.51 18.92
N GLY A 375 -26.91 -2.53 18.02
CA GLY A 375 -27.16 -1.12 18.32
C GLY A 375 -25.93 -0.37 18.87
N LYS A 376 -26.15 0.66 19.69
CA LYS A 376 -25.07 1.55 20.17
C LYS A 376 -24.41 1.00 21.44
N ASN A 377 -23.08 0.92 21.43
CA ASN A 377 -22.23 0.51 22.54
C ASN A 377 -21.24 1.66 22.84
N GLU A 378 -21.05 1.99 24.11
CA GLU A 378 -20.08 3.00 24.55
C GLU A 378 -19.04 2.39 25.50
N ARG A 379 -17.76 2.60 25.19
CA ARG A 379 -16.66 2.18 26.07
C ARG A 379 -15.46 3.09 25.96
N ASP A 380 -15.13 3.80 27.03
CA ASP A 380 -13.92 4.60 27.12
C ASP A 380 -12.71 3.73 27.47
N LEU A 381 -11.57 4.02 26.84
CA LEU A 381 -10.28 3.43 27.17
C LEU A 381 -9.48 4.41 28.02
N VAL A 382 -8.74 3.87 28.99
CA VAL A 382 -7.78 4.64 29.77
C VAL A 382 -6.39 4.12 29.48
N ILE A 383 -5.48 4.99 29.06
CA ILE A 383 -4.11 4.60 28.72
C ILE A 383 -3.09 5.36 29.56
N ASN A 384 -2.09 4.64 30.06
CA ASN A 384 -0.92 5.27 30.62
C ASN A 384 -0.04 5.78 29.47
N LEU A 385 0.11 7.10 29.36
CA LEU A 385 0.95 7.72 28.34
C LEU A 385 2.45 7.65 28.66
N GLY A 386 2.84 7.08 29.80
CA GLY A 386 4.22 7.06 30.27
C GLY A 386 4.72 8.49 30.55
N ALA A 387 5.95 8.77 30.13
CA ALA A 387 6.46 10.12 30.02
C ALA A 387 5.91 10.78 28.74
N VAL A 388 5.34 11.96 28.92
CA VAL A 388 4.96 12.89 27.86
C VAL A 388 5.99 14.01 27.83
N VAL A 389 6.58 14.31 26.68
CA VAL A 389 7.61 15.34 26.52
C VAL A 389 7.07 16.43 25.62
N ALA A 390 6.90 17.63 26.17
CA ALA A 390 6.58 18.84 25.43
C ALA A 390 7.86 19.63 25.17
N ILE A 391 8.23 19.78 23.90
CA ILE A 391 9.43 20.49 23.45
C ILE A 391 9.04 21.83 22.85
N SER A 392 9.54 22.92 23.41
CA SER A 392 9.51 24.27 22.82
C SER A 392 10.87 24.55 22.18
N ALA A 393 10.89 24.84 20.88
CA ALA A 393 12.13 25.04 20.14
C ALA A 393 12.16 26.42 19.48
N GLN A 394 13.17 27.20 19.80
CA GLN A 394 13.39 28.53 19.24
C GLN A 394 14.77 28.61 18.58
N ASP A 395 14.92 29.49 17.61
CA ASP A 395 16.21 29.84 17.05
C ASP A 395 16.95 30.90 17.90
N ALA A 396 18.13 31.32 17.45
CA ALA A 396 18.94 32.35 18.10
C ALA A 396 18.23 33.71 18.21
N THR A 397 17.21 33.98 17.36
CA THR A 397 16.41 35.21 17.38
C THR A 397 15.21 35.13 18.31
N GLY A 398 14.92 33.94 18.87
CA GLY A 398 13.72 33.66 19.67
C GLY A 398 12.50 33.27 18.82
N SER A 399 12.66 33.16 17.50
CA SER A 399 11.58 32.72 16.61
C SER A 399 11.36 31.22 16.76
N GLN A 400 10.10 30.79 16.74
CA GLN A 400 9.75 29.37 16.87
C GLN A 400 10.21 28.58 15.65
N VAL A 401 10.72 27.38 15.89
CA VAL A 401 11.17 26.48 14.84
C VAL A 401 9.96 25.68 14.30
N PRO A 402 9.73 25.61 12.97
CA PRO A 402 8.50 25.06 12.39
C PRO A 402 8.44 23.52 12.41
N SER A 403 9.57 22.82 12.55
CA SER A 403 9.61 21.36 12.61
C SER A 403 10.78 20.87 13.46
N LEU A 404 10.61 19.70 14.09
CA LEU A 404 11.66 19.00 14.84
C LEU A 404 11.74 17.55 14.40
N ASN A 405 12.97 17.04 14.34
CA ASN A 405 13.27 15.61 14.28
C ASN A 405 13.89 15.20 15.62
N THR A 406 13.13 14.48 16.45
CA THR A 406 13.56 14.11 17.80
C THR A 406 13.76 12.61 17.91
N ARG A 407 14.92 12.19 18.43
CA ARG A 407 15.24 10.80 18.73
C ARG A 407 15.56 10.65 20.21
N PHE A 408 14.85 9.75 20.90
CA PHE A 408 15.09 9.42 22.31
C PHE A 408 15.93 8.14 22.40
N LEU A 409 17.17 8.23 22.85
CA LEU A 409 18.04 7.08 23.06
C LEU A 409 18.07 6.75 24.55
N ARG A 410 17.40 5.68 24.97
CA ARG A 410 17.41 5.27 26.37
C ARG A 410 18.84 4.91 26.78
N HIS A 411 19.36 5.61 27.77
CA HIS A 411 20.64 5.28 28.37
C HIS A 411 20.38 4.27 29.47
N GLU A 412 20.37 2.98 29.11
CA GLU A 412 20.33 1.92 30.09
C GLU A 412 21.55 2.06 30.99
N GLN A 413 21.29 2.30 32.28
CA GLN A 413 22.29 2.14 33.31
C GLN A 413 22.80 0.71 33.16
N LYS A 414 24.07 0.54 32.75
CA LYS A 414 24.72 -0.76 32.61
C LYS A 414 24.69 -1.50 33.94
N ASP A 415 23.56 -2.12 34.27
CA ASP A 415 23.61 -3.38 35.00
C ASP A 415 24.33 -4.35 34.07
N SER A 416 25.27 -5.09 34.63
CA SER A 416 26.41 -5.74 33.97
C SER A 416 26.09 -6.81 32.91
N ASP A 417 24.85 -6.91 32.43
CA ASP A 417 24.43 -7.87 31.43
C ASP A 417 24.51 -7.29 30.02
N LYS A 418 25.24 -7.99 29.14
CA LYS A 418 25.68 -7.52 27.82
C LYS A 418 24.58 -7.53 26.76
N SER A 419 23.37 -7.05 27.05
CA SER A 419 22.40 -6.79 25.98
C SER A 419 22.62 -5.39 25.42
N SER A 420 23.14 -5.30 24.19
CA SER A 420 23.05 -4.09 23.38
C SER A 420 21.56 -3.85 23.03
N GLY A 421 20.82 -3.20 23.93
CA GLY A 421 19.45 -2.79 23.66
C GLY A 421 19.40 -1.98 22.37
N LYS A 422 18.53 -2.37 21.43
CA LYS A 422 18.27 -1.57 20.23
C LYS A 422 17.73 -0.22 20.70
N PRO A 423 18.21 0.92 20.15
CA PRO A 423 17.66 2.22 20.50
C PRO A 423 16.15 2.24 20.24
N GLU A 424 15.37 2.60 21.26
CA GLU A 424 13.92 2.77 21.13
C GLU A 424 13.67 4.08 20.34
N GLN A 425 13.38 3.99 19.04
CA GLN A 425 13.05 5.17 18.23
C GLN A 425 11.55 5.48 18.35
N TYR A 426 11.22 6.62 18.96
CA TYR A 426 9.85 7.09 19.11
C TYR A 426 9.55 8.19 18.09
N HIS A 427 8.59 7.95 17.19
CA HIS A 427 8.11 8.93 16.22
C HIS A 427 6.63 9.22 16.50
N TYR A 428 6.36 10.16 17.41
CA TYR A 428 5.04 10.77 17.52
C TYR A 428 5.21 12.28 17.53
N GLN A 429 4.90 12.92 16.40
CA GLN A 429 4.98 14.36 16.25
C GLN A 429 3.58 14.95 16.33
N GLY A 430 3.12 15.22 17.55
CA GLY A 430 1.94 16.06 17.76
C GLY A 430 2.36 17.53 17.74
N PHE A 431 1.84 18.32 16.80
CA PHE A 431 1.85 19.78 16.94
C PHE A 431 0.77 20.15 17.96
N ALA A 432 1.18 20.61 19.13
CA ALA A 432 0.25 21.27 20.04
C ALA A 432 -0.06 22.67 19.50
N ALA A 433 -1.29 23.15 19.70
CA ALA A 433 -1.76 24.46 19.27
C ALA A 433 -0.94 25.64 19.84
N ASP A 434 -0.02 25.38 20.77
CA ASP A 434 0.82 26.33 21.48
C ASP A 434 2.27 26.40 20.95
N SER A 435 2.52 25.93 19.72
CA SER A 435 3.86 25.86 19.10
C SER A 435 4.84 24.91 19.80
N ARG A 436 4.34 23.92 20.55
CA ARG A 436 5.18 22.87 21.15
C ARG A 436 5.01 21.54 20.44
N PHE A 437 6.08 20.77 20.40
CA PHE A 437 6.08 19.40 19.91
C PHE A 437 5.84 18.45 21.08
N ARG A 438 4.77 17.65 21.04
CA ARG A 438 4.44 16.70 22.11
C ARG A 438 4.72 15.26 21.68
N TYR A 439 5.52 14.56 22.48
CA TYR A 439 5.85 13.14 22.34
C TYR A 439 5.27 12.37 23.52
N ALA A 440 4.53 11.29 23.29
CA ALA A 440 3.93 10.47 24.34
C ALA A 440 4.28 8.99 24.15
N GLY A 441 4.03 8.17 25.18
CA GLY A 441 4.30 6.73 25.15
C GLY A 441 5.76 6.36 25.44
N ILE A 442 6.54 7.29 25.98
CA ILE A 442 7.95 7.08 26.30
C ILE A 442 8.05 6.48 27.70
N ARG A 443 8.87 5.44 27.90
CA ARG A 443 9.06 4.87 29.24
C ARG A 443 9.82 5.85 30.13
N PRO A 444 9.45 6.04 31.41
CA PRO A 444 10.30 6.79 32.34
C PRO A 444 11.73 6.22 32.42
N GLY A 445 12.73 7.09 32.55
CA GLY A 445 14.14 6.70 32.58
C GLY A 445 15.10 7.79 32.13
N PHE A 446 16.38 7.45 32.02
CA PHE A 446 17.42 8.35 31.57
C PHE A 446 17.64 8.20 30.07
N TYR A 447 17.63 9.31 29.33
CA TYR A 447 17.70 9.35 27.88
C TYR A 447 18.76 10.33 27.40
N GLN A 448 19.41 10.00 26.30
CA GLN A 448 20.06 10.93 25.41
C GLN A 448 19.05 11.34 24.33
N VAL A 449 18.60 12.58 24.35
CA VAL A 449 17.66 13.12 23.37
C VAL A 449 18.44 13.86 22.30
N GLU A 450 18.33 13.41 21.05
CA GLU A 450 18.88 14.06 19.87
C GLU A 450 17.78 14.82 19.16
N ILE A 451 18.00 16.10 18.88
CA ILE A 451 16.96 17.02 18.41
C ILE A 451 17.56 17.80 17.25
N GLY A 452 17.12 17.45 16.05
CA GLY A 452 17.46 18.11 14.81
C GLY A 452 16.31 18.96 14.30
N THR A 453 16.65 19.95 13.47
CA THR A 453 15.67 20.70 12.68
C THR A 453 16.37 21.24 11.44
N PRO A 454 15.70 21.31 10.28
CA PRO A 454 16.27 21.83 9.05
C PRO A 454 16.96 23.18 9.24
N GLY A 455 18.21 23.31 8.77
CA GLY A 455 19.01 24.53 8.89
C GLY A 455 19.67 24.77 10.25
N TYR A 456 19.59 23.83 11.21
CA TYR A 456 20.28 23.93 12.49
C TYR A 456 21.05 22.66 12.82
N LYS A 457 22.14 22.80 13.60
CA LYS A 457 22.96 21.65 13.99
C LYS A 457 22.16 20.77 14.94
N THR A 458 22.17 19.46 14.72
CA THR A 458 21.54 18.51 15.64
C THR A 458 22.10 18.68 17.05
N MET A 459 21.23 18.91 18.01
CA MET A 459 21.57 19.04 19.42
C MET A 459 21.40 17.70 20.12
N THR A 460 22.25 17.43 21.11
CA THR A 460 22.16 16.22 21.94
C THR A 460 22.16 16.63 23.41
N GLN A 461 21.16 16.20 24.16
CA GLN A 461 21.02 16.52 25.58
C GLN A 461 20.62 15.30 26.40
N MET A 462 21.21 15.13 27.58
CA MET A 462 20.81 14.10 28.53
C MET A 462 19.60 14.58 29.35
N PHE A 463 18.59 13.74 29.50
CA PHE A 463 17.37 14.06 30.23
C PHE A 463 16.85 12.86 31.03
N THR A 464 16.38 13.09 32.26
CA THR A 464 15.65 12.08 33.03
C THR A 464 14.16 12.33 32.84
N LEU A 465 13.51 11.43 32.10
CA LEU A 465 12.08 11.46 31.88
C LEU A 465 11.37 10.77 33.05
N VAL A 466 10.44 11.49 33.67
CA VAL A 466 9.53 10.95 34.69
C VAL A 466 8.16 10.67 34.07
N GLU A 467 7.36 9.83 34.73
CA GLU A 467 5.98 9.60 34.32
C GLU A 467 5.16 10.91 34.37
N GLY A 468 4.29 11.14 33.39
CA GLY A 468 3.56 12.39 33.22
C GLY A 468 4.27 13.41 32.32
N GLU A 469 3.92 14.69 32.47
CA GLU A 469 4.42 15.78 31.62
C GLU A 469 5.87 16.17 31.97
N ASN A 470 6.71 16.29 30.95
CA ASN A 470 8.08 16.75 30.99
C ASN A 470 8.21 17.90 29.99
N PHE A 471 8.87 18.99 30.37
CA PHE A 471 9.04 20.16 29.51
C PHE A 471 10.51 20.34 29.14
N LEU A 472 10.78 20.53 27.85
CA LEU A 472 12.09 20.84 27.32
C LEU A 472 12.04 22.13 26.51
N THR A 473 12.92 23.08 26.81
CA THR A 473 13.09 24.29 25.99
C THR A 473 14.46 24.24 25.34
N ILE A 474 14.49 24.43 24.03
CA ILE A 474 15.69 24.33 23.20
C ILE A 474 15.87 25.63 22.46
N GLN A 475 17.09 26.13 22.48
CA GLN A 475 17.50 27.25 21.65
C GLN A 475 18.56 26.77 20.67
N PHE A 476 18.23 26.77 19.38
CA PHE A 476 19.18 26.48 18.33
C PHE A 476 20.04 27.71 18.05
N THR A 477 21.24 27.71 18.60
CA THR A 477 22.19 28.83 18.46
C THR A 477 23.13 28.68 17.26
N ASN A 478 23.32 27.46 16.77
CA ASN A 478 24.21 27.15 15.67
C ASN A 478 23.38 26.77 14.44
N GLN A 479 23.26 27.69 13.48
CA GLN A 479 22.77 27.35 12.15
C GLN A 479 23.67 26.28 11.54
N SER A 480 23.05 25.22 11.02
CA SER A 480 23.75 24.26 10.17
C SER A 480 23.38 24.57 8.73
N THR A 481 24.28 24.17 7.85
CA THR A 481 23.96 24.14 6.45
C THR A 481 23.22 22.84 6.16
N SER A 482 22.08 22.93 5.48
CA SER A 482 21.31 21.76 5.04
C SER A 482 20.87 21.94 3.59
N LEU A 483 20.71 20.82 2.88
CA LEU A 483 20.20 20.78 1.51
C LEU A 483 18.98 19.87 1.46
N HIS A 484 17.85 20.45 1.09
CA HIS A 484 16.57 19.76 0.90
C HIS A 484 16.20 19.73 -0.57
N GLY A 485 15.45 18.72 -0.98
CA GLY A 485 14.96 18.67 -2.35
C GLY A 485 13.99 17.53 -2.59
N THR A 486 13.29 17.62 -3.71
CA THR A 486 12.53 16.52 -4.28
C THR A 486 13.31 15.87 -5.41
N ILE A 487 13.04 14.59 -5.67
CA ILE A 487 13.58 13.85 -6.81
C ILE A 487 12.41 13.44 -7.69
N SER A 488 12.38 13.98 -8.89
CA SER A 488 11.37 13.67 -9.89
C SER A 488 12.00 13.36 -11.24
N ALA A 489 11.25 12.67 -12.08
CA ALA A 489 11.48 12.59 -13.50
C ALA A 489 11.28 13.99 -14.12
N SER A 490 11.83 14.22 -15.31
CA SER A 490 11.59 15.45 -16.08
C SER A 490 10.10 15.73 -16.35
N ASP A 491 9.23 14.71 -16.26
CA ASP A 491 7.76 14.83 -16.35
C ASP A 491 7.05 15.08 -15.00
N GLY A 492 7.80 15.27 -13.91
CA GLY A 492 7.29 15.56 -12.57
C GLY A 492 6.93 14.34 -11.73
N ARG A 493 7.01 13.12 -12.26
CA ARG A 493 6.72 11.90 -11.49
C ARG A 493 7.85 11.60 -10.48
N PRO A 494 7.55 11.08 -9.28
CA PRO A 494 8.56 10.72 -8.29
C PRO A 494 9.37 9.49 -8.73
N ILE A 495 10.68 9.51 -8.52
CA ILE A 495 11.56 8.37 -8.85
C ILE A 495 11.85 7.57 -7.58
N GLN A 496 11.33 6.35 -7.49
CA GLN A 496 11.44 5.50 -6.27
C GLN A 496 12.70 4.64 -6.24
N GLN A 497 13.44 4.56 -7.34
CA GLN A 497 14.62 3.71 -7.45
C GLN A 497 15.89 4.39 -6.93
N ILE A 498 15.91 5.74 -6.86
CA ILE A 498 17.04 6.48 -6.27
C ILE A 498 16.95 6.35 -4.76
N GLN A 499 17.93 5.66 -4.17
CA GLN A 499 17.97 5.42 -2.72
C GLN A 499 18.93 6.35 -1.99
N ARG A 500 19.84 7.01 -2.73
CA ARG A 500 20.99 7.70 -2.14
C ARG A 500 21.31 9.00 -2.87
N ILE A 501 21.53 10.05 -2.10
CA ILE A 501 22.13 11.31 -2.56
C ILE A 501 23.52 11.43 -1.92
N THR A 502 24.55 11.61 -2.75
CA THR A 502 25.91 11.88 -2.29
C THR A 502 26.28 13.31 -2.64
N LEU A 503 26.70 14.08 -1.64
CA LEU A 503 27.22 15.42 -1.84
C LEU A 503 28.75 15.35 -1.87
N ARG A 504 29.36 15.90 -2.92
CA ARG A 504 30.82 15.97 -3.09
C ARG A 504 31.26 17.43 -3.18
N ASP A 505 32.44 17.74 -2.66
CA ASP A 505 33.05 19.05 -2.85
C ASP A 505 33.47 19.19 -4.32
N SER A 506 32.98 20.23 -5.00
CA SER A 506 33.24 20.42 -6.44
C SER A 506 34.71 20.66 -6.76
N SER A 507 35.51 21.16 -5.80
CA SER A 507 36.91 21.52 -6.01
C SER A 507 37.86 20.32 -6.02
N ASN A 508 37.56 19.28 -5.24
CA ASN A 508 38.42 18.13 -5.02
C ASN A 508 37.74 16.77 -5.25
N GLY A 509 36.42 16.76 -5.45
CA GLY A 509 35.61 15.55 -5.67
C GLY A 509 35.42 14.66 -4.44
N ASN A 510 35.90 15.07 -3.26
CA ASN A 510 35.76 14.31 -2.03
C ASN A 510 34.30 14.26 -1.59
N ILE A 511 33.87 13.10 -1.10
CA ILE A 511 32.54 12.94 -0.53
C ILE A 511 32.47 13.71 0.80
N VAL A 512 31.55 14.67 0.88
CA VAL A 512 31.31 15.48 2.07
C VAL A 512 30.27 14.79 2.96
N ARG A 513 29.16 14.36 2.35
CA ARG A 513 28.04 13.73 3.05
C ARG A 513 27.28 12.79 2.13
N THR A 514 26.49 11.89 2.71
CA THR A 514 25.56 11.03 1.98
C THR A 514 24.25 10.97 2.74
N ALA A 515 23.13 11.07 2.03
CA ALA A 515 21.79 11.00 2.56
C ALA A 515 21.02 9.85 1.90
N ILE A 516 20.08 9.28 2.64
CA ILE A 516 19.11 8.32 2.12
C ILE A 516 17.90 9.11 1.61
N VAL A 517 17.35 8.70 0.47
CA VAL A 517 16.14 9.29 -0.09
C VAL A 517 14.92 8.70 0.62
N SER A 518 14.04 9.56 1.10
CA SER A 518 12.76 9.18 1.68
C SER A 518 11.69 9.14 0.60
N HIS A 519 10.89 8.08 0.57
CA HIS A 519 9.77 7.93 -0.35
C HIS A 519 8.47 7.89 0.45
N THR A 520 7.67 8.95 0.34
CA THR A 520 6.37 9.05 1.03
C THR A 520 5.25 8.76 0.03
N THR A 521 4.25 7.99 0.44
CA THR A 521 2.99 7.80 -0.31
C THR A 521 1.90 8.55 0.45
N HIS A 522 1.30 9.55 -0.16
CA HIS A 522 0.24 10.36 0.42
C HIS A 522 -1.11 9.62 0.43
N LEU A 523 -2.08 10.14 1.17
CA LEU A 523 -3.41 9.52 1.33
C LEU A 523 -4.18 9.39 0.00
N ASP A 524 -3.91 10.24 -0.97
CA ASP A 524 -4.47 10.20 -2.32
C ASP A 524 -3.77 9.19 -3.25
N GLY A 525 -2.77 8.46 -2.73
CA GLY A 525 -1.94 7.51 -3.48
C GLY A 525 -0.82 8.16 -4.29
N SER A 526 -0.72 9.49 -4.31
CA SER A 526 0.42 10.17 -4.91
C SER A 526 1.69 9.85 -4.13
N LYS A 527 2.84 9.90 -4.80
CA LYS A 527 4.13 9.56 -4.23
C LYS A 527 5.05 10.78 -4.33
N THR A 528 5.92 10.95 -3.36
CA THR A 528 6.98 11.97 -3.40
C THR A 528 8.29 11.35 -2.95
N SER A 529 9.37 11.58 -3.69
CA SER A 529 10.73 11.26 -3.27
C SER A 529 11.39 12.53 -2.78
N THR A 530 11.75 12.59 -1.51
CA THR A 530 12.42 13.74 -0.89
C THR A 530 13.79 13.31 -0.36
N TYR A 531 14.72 14.25 -0.31
CA TYR A 531 16.00 14.01 0.34
C TYR A 531 16.36 15.19 1.23
N VAL A 532 17.11 14.87 2.28
CA VAL A 532 17.63 15.85 3.24
C VAL A 532 19.08 15.52 3.54
N VAL A 533 19.98 16.45 3.24
CA VAL A 533 21.39 16.38 3.62
C VAL A 533 21.64 17.38 4.74
N GLU A 534 21.77 16.90 5.97
CA GLU A 534 21.97 17.73 7.17
C GLU A 534 23.45 17.82 7.57
N ASP A 535 23.75 18.77 8.45
CA ASP A 535 25.08 19.03 9.02
C ASP A 535 26.19 19.22 7.96
N LEU A 536 25.88 19.97 6.90
CA LEU A 536 26.87 20.38 5.91
C LEU A 536 27.82 21.43 6.51
N PRO A 537 29.05 21.55 6.00
CA PRO A 537 29.98 22.60 6.42
C PRO A 537 29.32 23.98 6.34
N ALA A 538 29.60 24.83 7.34
CA ALA A 538 29.07 26.21 7.39
C ALA A 538 29.69 27.12 6.32
N GLU A 539 30.71 26.66 5.62
CA GLU A 539 31.36 27.44 4.57
C GLU A 539 30.51 27.44 3.30
N THR A 540 30.31 28.63 2.72
CA THR A 540 29.67 28.76 1.41
C THR A 540 30.57 28.12 0.36
N GLY A 541 30.02 27.23 -0.46
CA GLY A 541 30.81 26.53 -1.47
C GLY A 541 29.94 25.92 -2.56
N GLU A 542 30.58 25.52 -3.65
CA GLU A 542 29.94 24.74 -4.71
C GLU A 542 30.12 23.24 -4.42
N TYR A 543 29.02 22.50 -4.46
CA TYR A 543 29.00 21.06 -4.21
C TYR A 543 28.35 20.32 -5.37
N GLU A 544 28.91 19.18 -5.72
CA GLU A 544 28.31 18.24 -6.67
C GLU A 544 27.28 17.36 -5.94
N VAL A 545 26.00 17.53 -6.25
CA VAL A 545 24.90 16.66 -5.78
C VAL A 545 24.78 15.49 -6.75
N VAL A 546 25.05 14.27 -6.27
CA VAL A 546 25.02 13.05 -7.08
C VAL A 546 23.85 12.17 -6.62
N ALA A 547 22.90 11.92 -7.52
CA ALA A 547 21.81 10.98 -7.27
C ALA A 547 22.18 9.58 -7.77
N GLU A 548 22.08 8.59 -6.89
CA GLU A 548 22.59 7.24 -7.12
C GLU A 548 21.49 6.18 -6.99
N LEU A 549 21.42 5.33 -8.01
CA LEU A 549 20.52 4.17 -8.09
C LEU A 549 21.17 2.98 -7.38
N PHE A 550 20.44 2.33 -6.48
CA PHE A 550 20.91 1.08 -5.86
C PHE A 550 20.80 -0.08 -6.85
N ASP A 551 21.92 -0.74 -7.14
CA ASP A 551 21.98 -1.99 -7.87
C ASP A 551 22.23 -3.14 -6.87
N PRO A 552 21.18 -3.91 -6.52
CA PRO A 552 21.29 -4.99 -5.54
C PRO A 552 22.25 -6.11 -5.95
N MET A 553 22.65 -6.18 -7.22
CA MET A 553 23.41 -7.30 -7.78
C MET A 553 24.88 -6.94 -8.04
N SER A 554 25.28 -5.68 -7.84
CA SER A 554 26.68 -5.27 -7.89
C SER A 554 27.44 -5.68 -6.61
N MET A 555 28.00 -6.89 -6.59
CA MET A 555 29.00 -7.31 -5.59
C MET A 555 30.37 -6.62 -5.81
N PRO A 556 31.22 -6.44 -4.77
CA PRO A 556 30.96 -5.90 -3.44
C PRO A 556 31.59 -4.50 -3.25
N ARG A 557 32.02 -3.79 -4.32
CA ARG A 557 32.82 -2.55 -4.18
C ARG A 557 32.09 -1.24 -4.44
N THR A 558 31.03 -1.21 -5.26
CA THR A 558 30.21 0.00 -5.49
C THR A 558 28.80 -0.39 -5.98
N PRO A 559 27.84 -0.69 -5.08
CA PRO A 559 26.49 -1.14 -5.46
C PRO A 559 25.58 -0.01 -5.98
N TYR A 560 26.17 1.07 -6.48
CA TYR A 560 25.45 2.29 -6.82
C TYR A 560 25.87 2.78 -8.21
N ILE A 561 24.90 3.01 -9.07
CA ILE A 561 25.10 3.58 -10.41
C ILE A 561 24.77 5.07 -10.35
N LYS A 562 25.74 5.92 -10.71
CA LYS A 562 25.56 7.37 -10.83
C LYS A 562 24.59 7.65 -11.99
N ARG A 563 23.49 8.35 -11.73
CA ARG A 563 22.47 8.68 -12.75
C ARG A 563 22.33 10.18 -13.00
N TYR A 564 22.54 10.99 -11.97
CA TYR A 564 22.46 12.44 -12.09
C TYR A 564 23.59 13.09 -11.30
N SER A 565 24.06 14.23 -11.81
CA SER A 565 24.96 15.13 -11.11
C SER A 565 24.64 16.57 -11.48
N ALA A 566 24.60 17.45 -10.47
CA ALA A 566 24.56 18.89 -10.66
C ALA A 566 25.41 19.60 -9.61
N THR A 567 25.99 20.73 -10.00
CA THR A 567 26.67 21.63 -9.07
C THR A 567 25.64 22.56 -8.43
N VAL A 568 25.64 22.61 -7.10
CA VAL A 568 24.76 23.46 -6.29
C VAL A 568 25.62 24.34 -5.40
N ALA A 569 25.36 25.64 -5.43
CA ALA A 569 25.92 26.58 -4.47
C ALA A 569 25.15 26.44 -3.15
N ILE A 570 25.85 26.12 -2.07
CA ILE A 570 25.26 25.93 -0.75
C ILE A 570 25.77 27.05 0.17
N ALA A 571 24.85 27.75 0.82
CA ALA A 571 25.12 28.81 1.79
C ALA A 571 24.70 28.38 3.22
N PRO A 572 25.18 29.03 4.29
CA PRO A 572 24.70 28.77 5.65
C PRO A 572 23.17 28.77 5.76
N GLY A 573 22.60 27.79 6.47
CA GLY A 573 21.16 27.66 6.68
C GLY A 573 20.47 26.62 5.77
N LEU A 574 19.19 26.85 5.49
CA LEU A 574 18.36 25.96 4.66
C LEU A 574 18.55 26.28 3.17
N ASN A 575 19.02 25.29 2.41
CA ASN A 575 19.11 25.35 0.95
C ASN A 575 18.12 24.37 0.34
N THR A 576 17.56 24.72 -0.81
CA THR A 576 16.67 23.85 -1.59
C THR A 576 17.22 23.62 -2.99
N HIS A 577 17.13 22.38 -3.47
CA HIS A 577 17.47 22.02 -4.85
C HIS A 577 16.62 20.82 -5.26
N ASP A 578 15.71 21.01 -6.22
CA ASP A 578 14.97 19.90 -6.77
C ASP A 578 15.75 19.23 -7.90
N ILE A 579 15.80 17.90 -7.87
CA ILE A 579 16.47 17.09 -8.89
C ILE A 579 15.40 16.59 -9.86
N ALA A 580 15.42 17.15 -11.07
CA ALA A 580 14.70 16.60 -12.22
C ALA A 580 15.65 15.71 -13.03
N ILE A 581 15.48 14.40 -12.95
CA ILE A 581 16.24 13.44 -13.75
C ILE A 581 15.50 13.27 -15.06
N ASP A 582 16.15 13.63 -16.17
CA ASP A 582 15.63 13.23 -17.47
C ASP A 582 15.67 11.71 -17.53
N ILE A 583 14.50 11.07 -17.62
CA ILE A 583 14.40 9.62 -17.74
C ILE A 583 14.34 9.34 -19.24
N PRO A 584 15.48 9.08 -19.91
CA PRO A 584 15.47 8.91 -21.35
C PRO A 584 14.61 7.71 -21.74
N CYS A 585 14.53 6.67 -20.90
CA CYS A 585 13.87 5.42 -21.23
C CYS A 585 13.07 4.82 -20.06
N ARG A 586 11.85 4.37 -20.36
CA ARG A 586 10.98 3.60 -19.47
C ARG A 586 10.67 2.26 -20.12
N LEU A 587 10.82 1.17 -19.37
CA LEU A 587 10.50 -0.17 -19.84
C LEU A 587 9.37 -0.75 -18.97
N ILE A 588 8.21 -0.96 -19.58
CA ILE A 588 7.05 -1.59 -18.96
C ILE A 588 7.03 -3.04 -19.43
N VAL A 589 7.19 -4.00 -18.51
CA VAL A 589 7.17 -5.43 -18.83
C VAL A 589 5.93 -6.08 -18.22
N THR A 590 5.05 -6.60 -19.07
CA THR A 590 3.94 -7.45 -18.65
C THR A 590 4.39 -8.90 -18.72
N VAL A 591 4.39 -9.62 -17.60
CA VAL A 591 4.65 -11.07 -17.60
C VAL A 591 3.32 -11.80 -17.63
N CYS A 592 3.11 -12.58 -18.68
CA CYS A 592 1.92 -13.40 -18.88
C CYS A 592 2.27 -14.89 -18.81
N ASP A 593 1.28 -15.73 -18.50
CA ASP A 593 1.37 -17.16 -18.72
C ASP A 593 1.10 -17.47 -20.20
N GLU A 594 1.08 -18.75 -20.55
CA GLU A 594 0.83 -19.16 -21.93
C GLU A 594 -0.58 -18.81 -22.44
N ALA A 595 -1.54 -18.60 -21.53
CA ALA A 595 -2.88 -18.15 -21.88
C ALA A 595 -2.95 -16.63 -22.10
N GLY A 596 -1.83 -15.92 -22.01
CA GLY A 596 -1.78 -14.46 -22.05
C GLY A 596 -2.32 -13.83 -20.76
N ALA A 597 -2.70 -14.64 -19.78
CA ALA A 597 -3.18 -14.15 -18.50
C ALA A 597 -1.97 -13.71 -17.67
N PRO A 598 -2.04 -12.54 -17.05
CA PRO A 598 -0.88 -12.00 -16.38
C PRO A 598 -0.55 -12.78 -15.10
N VAL A 599 0.73 -12.81 -14.76
CA VAL A 599 1.27 -13.70 -13.74
C VAL A 599 1.55 -12.95 -12.45
N SER A 600 0.66 -13.14 -11.47
CA SER A 600 0.86 -12.63 -10.11
C SER A 600 2.16 -13.16 -9.49
N GLY A 601 2.95 -12.25 -8.91
CA GLY A 601 4.23 -12.58 -8.28
C GLY A 601 5.37 -12.86 -9.27
N ALA A 602 5.19 -12.52 -10.55
CA ALA A 602 6.31 -12.46 -11.47
C ALA A 602 7.36 -11.41 -11.02
N TYR A 603 8.56 -11.50 -11.57
CA TYR A 603 9.57 -10.44 -11.61
C TYR A 603 10.41 -10.63 -12.87
N VAL A 604 10.95 -9.54 -13.42
CA VAL A 604 11.81 -9.62 -14.62
C VAL A 604 13.21 -9.18 -14.24
N ILE A 605 14.19 -10.00 -14.61
CA ILE A 605 15.60 -9.61 -14.56
C ILE A 605 15.95 -8.99 -15.92
N ILE A 606 16.38 -7.73 -15.90
CA ILE A 606 16.68 -6.96 -17.09
C ILE A 606 18.20 -6.83 -17.19
N LEU A 607 18.80 -7.38 -18.24
CA LEU A 607 20.24 -7.47 -18.44
C LEU A 607 20.66 -6.66 -19.68
N PRO A 608 21.53 -5.64 -19.56
CA PRO A 608 22.03 -4.93 -20.73
C PRO A 608 22.88 -5.85 -21.61
N GLU A 609 22.63 -5.77 -22.91
CA GLU A 609 23.34 -6.50 -23.95
C GLU A 609 24.33 -5.54 -24.62
N VAL A 610 25.63 -5.71 -24.33
CA VAL A 610 26.68 -4.85 -24.87
C VAL A 610 27.32 -5.54 -26.07
N THR A 611 27.19 -4.90 -27.23
CA THR A 611 27.88 -5.34 -28.45
C THR A 611 29.30 -4.78 -28.41
N SER A 612 30.31 -5.65 -28.33
CA SER A 612 31.71 -5.24 -28.45
C SER A 612 32.04 -4.76 -29.85
N GLN A 613 33.16 -4.05 -30.02
CA GLN A 613 33.58 -3.48 -31.31
C GLN A 613 33.79 -4.54 -32.42
N ASP A 614 33.98 -5.81 -32.06
CA ASP A 614 34.08 -6.95 -32.98
C ASP A 614 32.70 -7.53 -33.39
N GLY A 615 31.60 -6.90 -32.99
CA GLY A 615 30.23 -7.31 -33.28
C GLY A 615 29.71 -8.45 -32.41
N ARG A 616 30.48 -8.91 -31.42
CA ARG A 616 30.00 -9.94 -30.48
C ARG A 616 29.13 -9.30 -29.40
N SER A 617 27.97 -9.90 -29.17
CA SER A 617 27.13 -9.52 -28.05
C SER A 617 27.63 -10.21 -26.77
N THR A 618 27.79 -9.42 -25.71
CA THR A 618 28.09 -9.91 -24.36
C THR A 618 27.05 -9.39 -23.37
N ILE A 619 26.50 -10.30 -22.58
CA ILE A 619 25.51 -9.95 -21.54
C ILE A 619 26.27 -9.44 -20.32
N GLN A 620 26.08 -8.18 -19.96
CA GLN A 620 26.67 -7.63 -18.74
C GLN A 620 25.79 -7.99 -17.53
N ARG A 621 26.04 -9.16 -16.94
CA ARG A 621 25.35 -9.62 -15.71
C ARG A 621 25.54 -8.72 -14.48
N ARG A 622 26.47 -7.75 -14.53
CA ARG A 622 26.77 -6.84 -13.40
C ARG A 622 25.77 -5.70 -13.22
N GLN A 623 24.84 -5.50 -14.16
CA GLN A 623 23.86 -4.42 -14.13
C GLN A 623 22.44 -4.97 -14.29
N SER A 624 22.06 -5.93 -13.45
CA SER A 624 20.75 -6.53 -13.53
C SER A 624 19.73 -5.70 -12.75
N ILE A 625 18.70 -5.21 -13.42
CA ILE A 625 17.60 -4.49 -12.78
C ILE A 625 16.46 -5.48 -12.52
N GLN A 626 16.02 -5.58 -11.26
CA GLN A 626 14.84 -6.35 -10.90
C GLN A 626 13.62 -5.43 -10.91
N ALA A 627 12.74 -5.60 -11.89
CA ALA A 627 11.45 -4.93 -11.90
C ALA A 627 10.45 -5.75 -11.07
N ARG A 628 9.97 -5.18 -9.96
CA ARG A 628 8.93 -5.79 -9.13
C ARG A 628 7.56 -5.33 -9.61
N PHE A 629 6.60 -6.24 -9.51
CA PHE A 629 5.25 -6.01 -10.00
C PHE A 629 4.49 -5.09 -9.05
N GLY A 630 3.69 -4.19 -9.62
CA GLY A 630 2.79 -3.32 -8.85
C GLY A 630 1.72 -4.09 -8.08
N LYS A 631 0.87 -3.39 -7.31
CA LYS A 631 -0.25 -3.99 -6.55
C LYS A 631 -1.21 -4.79 -7.43
N ASP A 632 -1.28 -4.48 -8.71
CA ASP A 632 -2.11 -5.17 -9.70
C ASP A 632 -1.48 -6.49 -10.19
N GLY A 633 -0.30 -6.87 -9.67
CA GLY A 633 0.32 -8.19 -9.85
C GLY A 633 0.89 -8.50 -11.24
N ASN A 634 0.65 -7.64 -12.23
CA ASN A 634 0.72 -8.00 -13.66
C ASN A 634 1.69 -7.15 -14.50
N ILE A 635 2.16 -6.02 -13.97
CA ILE A 635 3.07 -5.11 -14.67
C ILE A 635 4.32 -4.88 -13.81
N ALA A 636 5.48 -5.25 -14.36
CA ALA A 636 6.78 -4.86 -13.87
C ALA A 636 7.20 -3.58 -14.57
N GLU A 637 7.26 -2.48 -13.84
CA GLU A 637 7.79 -1.23 -14.36
C GLU A 637 9.24 -1.07 -13.93
N ALA A 638 10.09 -0.77 -14.90
CA ALA A 638 11.42 -0.26 -14.62
C ALA A 638 11.66 1.03 -15.39
N GLU A 639 12.41 1.92 -14.76
CA GLU A 639 12.74 3.25 -15.27
C GLU A 639 14.25 3.46 -15.12
N LEU A 640 14.78 4.52 -15.73
CA LEU A 640 16.20 4.89 -15.71
C LEU A 640 17.11 3.94 -16.51
N PHE A 641 16.67 3.53 -17.70
CA PHE A 641 17.52 2.82 -18.67
C PHE A 641 18.26 3.79 -19.58
N GLU A 642 19.43 3.37 -20.07
CA GLU A 642 20.01 4.02 -21.24
C GLU A 642 19.36 3.44 -22.50
N PRO A 643 19.24 4.19 -23.61
CA PRO A 643 18.83 3.61 -24.87
C PRO A 643 19.80 2.48 -25.25
N GLY A 644 19.28 1.30 -25.57
CA GLY A 644 20.14 0.14 -25.82
C GLY A 644 19.37 -1.17 -25.94
N ARG A 645 20.12 -2.25 -26.15
CA ARG A 645 19.58 -3.59 -26.27
C ARG A 645 19.63 -4.28 -24.91
N TYR A 646 18.53 -4.91 -24.50
CA TYR A 646 18.37 -5.55 -23.20
C TYR A 646 17.81 -6.95 -23.36
N ARG A 647 18.34 -7.88 -22.58
CA ARG A 647 17.86 -9.24 -22.42
C ARG A 647 16.98 -9.31 -21.18
N LEU A 648 15.72 -9.70 -21.35
CA LEU A 648 14.72 -9.87 -20.30
C LEU A 648 14.63 -11.35 -19.93
N GLU A 649 14.83 -11.66 -18.65
CA GLU A 649 14.66 -13.00 -18.10
C GLU A 649 13.50 -12.97 -17.11
N PRO A 650 12.27 -13.25 -17.56
CA PRO A 650 11.12 -13.28 -16.68
C PRO A 650 11.16 -14.50 -15.77
N ARG A 651 10.72 -14.30 -14.53
CA ARG A 651 10.61 -15.31 -13.49
C ARG A 651 9.29 -15.12 -12.78
N ALA A 652 8.77 -16.17 -12.20
CA ALA A 652 7.60 -16.08 -11.33
C ALA A 652 7.65 -17.17 -10.28
N ASP A 653 7.32 -16.83 -9.03
CA ASP A 653 7.51 -17.74 -7.90
C ASP A 653 6.70 -19.04 -8.04
N ARG A 654 5.58 -19.01 -8.80
CA ARG A 654 4.75 -20.18 -9.12
C ARG A 654 5.18 -20.96 -10.38
N PHE A 655 6.08 -20.40 -11.20
CA PHE A 655 6.61 -21.03 -12.41
C PHE A 655 8.10 -21.30 -12.21
N ALA A 656 8.48 -22.55 -11.92
CA ALA A 656 9.86 -22.93 -11.62
C ALA A 656 10.84 -22.86 -12.84
N GLY A 657 10.44 -22.21 -13.92
CA GLY A 657 11.22 -22.00 -15.14
C GLY A 657 11.69 -20.55 -15.30
N VAL A 658 12.84 -20.37 -15.94
CA VAL A 658 13.16 -19.09 -16.58
C VAL A 658 12.25 -19.04 -17.80
N GLY A 659 11.34 -18.06 -17.86
CA GLY A 659 10.49 -17.89 -19.04
C GLY A 659 11.34 -17.56 -20.26
N GLU A 660 10.69 -17.49 -21.43
CA GLU A 660 11.41 -17.19 -22.67
C GLU A 660 12.22 -15.91 -22.50
N THR A 661 13.53 -16.03 -22.74
CA THR A 661 14.39 -14.86 -22.70
C THR A 661 14.09 -14.00 -23.91
N VAL A 662 13.53 -12.81 -23.68
CA VAL A 662 13.22 -11.87 -24.76
C VAL A 662 14.29 -10.82 -24.84
N THR A 663 14.72 -10.48 -26.06
CA THR A 663 15.63 -9.35 -26.28
C THR A 663 14.84 -8.16 -26.80
N VAL A 664 14.96 -7.01 -26.15
CA VAL A 664 14.27 -5.77 -26.50
C VAL A 664 15.28 -4.66 -26.79
N ASN A 665 15.01 -3.84 -27.81
CA ASN A 665 15.67 -2.56 -27.99
C ASN A 665 14.85 -1.48 -27.27
N VAL A 666 15.40 -0.93 -26.21
CA VAL A 666 14.81 0.17 -25.45
C VAL A 666 15.29 1.47 -26.09
N GLY A 667 14.36 2.22 -26.69
CA GLY A 667 14.61 3.57 -27.22
C GLY A 667 14.26 4.66 -26.23
N LEU A 668 14.42 5.92 -26.65
CA LEU A 668 13.93 7.07 -25.87
C LEU A 668 12.40 6.99 -25.70
N GLY A 669 11.90 7.33 -24.51
CA GLY A 669 10.49 7.26 -24.15
C GLY A 669 10.09 5.92 -23.50
N THR A 670 8.83 5.54 -23.65
CA THR A 670 8.28 4.30 -23.06
C THR A 670 8.33 3.16 -24.07
N THR A 671 8.98 2.05 -23.68
CA THR A 671 8.96 0.77 -24.39
C THR A 671 8.10 -0.20 -23.58
N GLU A 672 7.09 -0.78 -24.20
CA GLU A 672 6.26 -1.82 -23.59
C GLU A 672 6.61 -3.19 -24.17
N VAL A 673 6.81 -4.19 -23.32
CA VAL A 673 7.11 -5.56 -23.73
C VAL A 673 6.22 -6.53 -22.96
N THR A 674 5.63 -7.48 -23.65
CA THR A 674 5.00 -8.63 -23.01
C THR A 674 5.95 -9.82 -23.14
N VAL A 675 6.22 -10.50 -22.03
CA VAL A 675 7.04 -11.71 -21.97
C VAL A 675 6.21 -12.83 -21.36
N ASN A 676 6.31 -14.03 -21.94
CA ASN A 676 5.56 -15.16 -21.45
C ASN A 676 6.44 -16.03 -20.53
N VAL A 677 5.90 -16.44 -19.40
CA VAL A 677 6.45 -17.50 -18.56
C VAL A 677 5.59 -18.75 -18.76
N SER A 678 6.23 -19.85 -19.09
CA SER A 678 5.61 -21.17 -19.19
C SER A 678 5.79 -21.94 -17.87
N GLU A 679 4.82 -22.79 -17.52
CA GLU A 679 5.06 -23.85 -16.52
C GLU A 679 6.12 -24.78 -17.07
N SER A 680 7.14 -25.12 -16.30
CA SER A 680 8.15 -26.09 -16.75
C SER A 680 8.72 -26.81 -15.56
N ASN A 681 8.82 -28.16 -15.62
CA ASN A 681 9.92 -28.99 -15.10
C ASN A 681 9.52 -30.45 -14.78
N CYS A 682 9.02 -31.20 -15.75
CA CYS A 682 9.10 -32.66 -15.68
C CYS A 682 9.16 -33.22 -17.10
N VAL A 683 9.26 -34.52 -17.24
CA VAL A 683 9.06 -35.19 -18.53
C VAL A 683 7.91 -36.17 -18.35
N GLU A 684 6.78 -35.90 -18.99
CA GLU A 684 5.56 -36.71 -18.91
C GLU A 684 5.74 -37.98 -19.72
N ILE A 685 5.38 -39.11 -19.13
CA ILE A 685 5.32 -40.41 -19.77
C ILE A 685 4.08 -40.44 -20.64
N THR A 686 4.25 -40.62 -21.95
CA THR A 686 3.16 -40.62 -22.92
C THR A 686 2.70 -42.02 -23.29
N SER A 687 3.60 -43.01 -23.24
CA SER A 687 3.24 -44.43 -23.43
C SER A 687 4.23 -45.35 -22.77
N VAL A 688 3.75 -46.56 -22.47
CA VAL A 688 4.51 -47.64 -21.87
C VAL A 688 4.41 -48.86 -22.80
N VAL A 689 5.54 -49.43 -23.19
CA VAL A 689 5.61 -50.58 -24.10
C VAL A 689 5.19 -51.85 -23.38
N ALA A 690 4.27 -52.64 -23.95
CA ALA A 690 3.82 -53.90 -23.35
C ALA A 690 4.98 -54.90 -23.18
N GLY A 691 5.05 -55.51 -22.01
CA GLY A 691 6.13 -56.40 -21.56
C GLY A 691 7.40 -55.68 -21.10
N SER A 692 7.46 -54.34 -21.14
CA SER A 692 8.65 -53.56 -20.76
C SER A 692 8.86 -53.45 -19.25
N LEU A 693 10.05 -52.98 -18.86
CA LEU A 693 10.39 -52.72 -17.47
C LEU A 693 9.45 -51.67 -16.83
N ALA A 694 9.09 -50.63 -17.56
CA ALA A 694 8.18 -49.61 -17.07
C ALA A 694 6.77 -50.16 -16.78
N GLU A 695 6.25 -51.08 -17.59
CA GLU A 695 4.96 -51.74 -17.32
C GLU A 695 5.05 -52.63 -16.08
N GLN A 696 6.14 -53.39 -15.94
CA GLN A 696 6.38 -54.25 -14.78
C GLN A 696 6.46 -53.46 -13.47
N LEU A 697 6.96 -52.22 -13.54
CA LEU A 697 7.00 -51.28 -12.41
C LEU A 697 5.66 -50.57 -12.19
N GLY A 698 4.68 -50.74 -13.06
CA GLY A 698 3.37 -50.10 -12.94
C GLY A 698 3.38 -48.62 -13.29
N LEU A 699 4.36 -48.15 -14.06
CA LEU A 699 4.31 -46.84 -14.71
C LEU A 699 3.17 -46.83 -15.72
N VAL A 700 2.50 -45.70 -15.85
CA VAL A 700 1.39 -45.53 -16.78
C VAL A 700 1.56 -44.21 -17.53
N ALA A 701 0.87 -44.06 -18.66
CA ALA A 701 0.81 -42.77 -19.33
C ALA A 701 0.17 -41.70 -18.41
N GLY A 702 0.66 -40.45 -18.47
CA GLY A 702 0.24 -39.32 -17.62
C GLY A 702 1.12 -39.10 -16.38
N ASP A 703 2.03 -40.02 -16.12
CA ASP A 703 3.05 -39.89 -15.10
C ASP A 703 4.07 -38.82 -15.43
N LYS A 704 4.41 -37.94 -14.49
CA LYS A 704 5.43 -36.90 -14.71
C LYS A 704 6.76 -37.32 -14.09
N ILE A 705 7.73 -37.68 -14.92
CA ILE A 705 9.09 -38.01 -14.46
C ILE A 705 9.77 -36.75 -13.98
N VAL A 706 10.17 -36.79 -12.72
CA VAL A 706 10.83 -35.68 -12.04
C VAL A 706 12.30 -36.00 -11.73
N SER A 707 12.70 -37.29 -11.72
CA SER A 707 14.10 -37.70 -11.55
C SER A 707 14.43 -39.13 -12.01
N TYR A 708 15.71 -39.38 -12.35
CA TYR A 708 16.28 -40.70 -12.66
C TYR A 708 17.64 -40.87 -11.97
N GLY A 709 17.79 -41.89 -11.13
CA GLY A 709 18.99 -42.14 -10.33
C GLY A 709 19.40 -41.01 -9.41
N GLY A 710 18.41 -40.27 -8.90
CA GLY A 710 18.65 -39.06 -8.12
C GLY A 710 18.96 -37.81 -8.95
N VAL A 711 19.11 -37.90 -10.29
CA VAL A 711 19.30 -36.75 -11.18
C VAL A 711 17.94 -36.14 -11.57
N PRO A 712 17.69 -34.84 -11.33
CA PRO A 712 16.45 -34.19 -11.72
C PRO A 712 16.26 -34.15 -13.23
N VAL A 713 15.03 -34.38 -13.67
CA VAL A 713 14.67 -34.48 -15.08
C VAL A 713 13.72 -33.34 -15.41
N ARG A 714 14.22 -32.32 -16.11
CA ARG A 714 13.46 -31.12 -16.50
C ARG A 714 13.15 -31.11 -17.98
N THR A 715 14.03 -31.71 -18.76
CA THR A 715 13.93 -31.89 -20.19
C THR A 715 14.19 -33.34 -20.57
N HIS A 716 13.76 -33.73 -21.76
CA HIS A 716 14.08 -35.06 -22.29
C HIS A 716 15.60 -35.26 -22.44
N GLU A 717 16.36 -34.20 -22.76
CA GLU A 717 17.83 -34.25 -22.82
C GLU A 717 18.42 -34.64 -21.45
N ASP A 718 17.92 -34.06 -20.36
CA ASP A 718 18.35 -34.40 -18.99
C ASP A 718 18.07 -35.87 -18.66
N LEU A 719 16.90 -36.38 -19.03
CA LEU A 719 16.55 -37.78 -18.81
C LEU A 719 17.47 -38.71 -19.59
N ARG A 720 17.72 -38.40 -20.87
CA ARG A 720 18.59 -39.19 -21.74
C ARG A 720 20.03 -39.19 -21.23
N SER A 721 20.55 -38.03 -20.82
CA SER A 721 21.88 -37.90 -20.23
C SER A 721 21.99 -38.64 -18.89
N ALA A 722 20.96 -38.60 -18.04
CA ALA A 722 20.94 -39.32 -16.77
C ALA A 722 20.96 -40.85 -16.97
N ILE A 723 20.19 -41.35 -17.94
CA ILE A 723 20.19 -42.78 -18.30
C ILE A 723 21.56 -43.18 -18.85
N ALA A 724 22.12 -42.40 -19.77
CA ALA A 724 23.43 -42.70 -20.37
C ALA A 724 24.56 -42.70 -19.33
N GLY A 725 24.58 -41.71 -18.42
CA GLY A 725 25.59 -41.63 -17.36
C GLY A 725 25.52 -42.78 -16.34
N SER A 726 24.33 -43.31 -16.07
CA SER A 726 24.15 -44.42 -15.13
C SER A 726 24.74 -45.76 -15.58
N ILE A 727 25.01 -45.91 -16.88
CA ILE A 727 25.59 -47.12 -17.48
C ILE A 727 27.04 -47.29 -17.03
N GLU A 728 27.79 -46.19 -16.90
CA GLU A 728 29.24 -46.23 -16.73
C GLU A 728 29.68 -46.64 -15.31
N GLU A 729 28.83 -46.41 -14.30
CA GLU A 729 29.25 -46.55 -12.89
C GLU A 729 28.98 -47.92 -12.28
N SER A 730 27.92 -48.62 -12.68
CA SER A 730 27.55 -49.94 -12.15
C SER A 730 26.44 -50.59 -12.98
N GLU A 731 26.78 -51.16 -14.13
CA GLU A 731 25.81 -51.81 -15.03
C GLU A 731 25.04 -52.92 -14.30
N GLY A 732 23.71 -52.76 -14.16
CA GLY A 732 22.82 -53.71 -13.52
C GLY A 732 22.52 -53.45 -12.04
N ALA A 733 23.12 -52.45 -11.41
CA ALA A 733 22.70 -52.00 -10.08
C ALA A 733 21.33 -51.32 -10.15
N ALA A 734 20.52 -51.43 -9.09
CA ALA A 734 19.23 -50.76 -9.02
C ALA A 734 19.40 -49.25 -8.77
N VAL A 735 18.66 -48.45 -9.52
CA VAL A 735 18.72 -46.98 -9.54
C VAL A 735 17.29 -46.46 -9.39
N ALA A 736 17.06 -45.43 -8.57
CA ALA A 736 15.70 -44.96 -8.28
C ALA A 736 15.15 -44.01 -9.36
N LEU A 737 13.96 -44.28 -9.89
CA LEU A 737 13.18 -43.41 -10.79
C LEU A 737 12.05 -42.73 -10.01
N GLY A 738 12.05 -41.40 -9.96
CA GLY A 738 11.01 -40.60 -9.31
C GLY A 738 9.93 -40.11 -10.29
N VAL A 739 8.67 -40.39 -9.97
CA VAL A 739 7.52 -40.13 -10.83
C VAL A 739 6.37 -39.49 -10.05
N LEU A 740 5.85 -38.34 -10.50
CA LEU A 740 4.67 -37.69 -9.94
C LEU A 740 3.39 -38.22 -10.60
N ARG A 741 2.49 -38.80 -9.79
CA ARG A 741 1.16 -39.30 -10.18
C ARG A 741 0.11 -38.83 -9.18
N ASP A 742 -0.99 -38.24 -9.64
CA ASP A 742 -2.08 -37.75 -8.78
C ASP A 742 -1.60 -36.82 -7.66
N GLY A 743 -0.64 -35.94 -7.98
CA GLY A 743 -0.03 -35.01 -7.02
C GLY A 743 0.95 -35.65 -6.01
N ASN A 744 1.23 -36.95 -6.10
CA ASN A 744 2.12 -37.68 -5.20
C ASN A 744 3.33 -38.27 -5.94
N ILE A 745 4.53 -38.11 -5.39
CA ILE A 745 5.75 -38.67 -5.98
C ILE A 745 5.92 -40.12 -5.53
N ARG A 746 6.10 -41.02 -6.48
CA ARG A 746 6.39 -42.44 -6.30
C ARG A 746 7.80 -42.75 -6.80
N SER A 747 8.50 -43.65 -6.12
CA SER A 747 9.86 -44.07 -6.48
C SER A 747 9.85 -45.54 -6.90
N PHE A 748 10.57 -45.83 -7.98
CA PHE A 748 10.68 -47.18 -8.54
C PHE A 748 12.14 -47.56 -8.72
N ASP A 749 12.53 -48.76 -8.31
CA ASP A 749 13.89 -49.25 -8.52
C ASP A 749 14.02 -49.84 -9.93
N VAL A 750 14.80 -49.15 -10.77
CA VAL A 750 15.08 -49.52 -12.16
C VAL A 750 16.54 -49.96 -12.30
N PRO A 751 16.84 -51.12 -12.90
CA PRO A 751 18.22 -51.49 -13.20
C PRO A 751 18.88 -50.45 -14.11
N SER A 752 20.05 -49.97 -13.73
CA SER A 752 20.84 -49.02 -14.51
C SER A 752 21.12 -49.55 -15.92
N GLY A 753 21.17 -48.62 -16.88
CA GLY A 753 21.54 -48.93 -18.26
C GLY A 753 20.55 -49.73 -19.09
N LYS A 754 19.41 -50.13 -18.52
CA LYS A 754 18.33 -50.72 -19.29
C LYS A 754 17.35 -49.65 -19.77
N THR A 755 16.90 -49.80 -21.01
CA THR A 755 15.83 -48.96 -21.55
C THR A 755 14.54 -49.26 -20.79
N LEU A 756 13.92 -48.23 -20.20
CA LEU A 756 12.68 -48.37 -19.44
C LEU A 756 11.51 -48.87 -20.28
N GLY A 757 11.54 -48.66 -21.60
CA GLY A 757 10.40 -48.97 -22.48
C GLY A 757 9.25 -47.97 -22.34
N ILE A 758 9.59 -46.70 -22.09
CA ILE A 758 8.66 -45.58 -22.08
C ILE A 758 8.94 -44.66 -23.27
N THR A 759 7.89 -44.01 -23.72
CA THR A 759 7.99 -42.81 -24.54
C THR A 759 7.65 -41.61 -23.66
N VAL A 760 8.37 -40.50 -23.83
CA VAL A 760 8.31 -39.36 -22.90
C VAL A 760 8.35 -38.03 -23.65
N GLU A 761 7.76 -36.99 -23.06
CA GLU A 761 7.75 -35.61 -23.58
C GLU A 761 7.96 -34.61 -22.44
N SER A 762 8.53 -33.41 -22.68
CA SER A 762 8.68 -32.41 -21.60
C SER A 762 7.30 -31.98 -21.04
N ALA A 763 7.06 -32.29 -19.77
CA ALA A 763 5.84 -31.95 -19.05
C ALA A 763 5.82 -30.46 -18.69
N ARG A 764 4.75 -29.80 -19.14
CA ARG A 764 4.22 -28.60 -18.48
C ARG A 764 3.40 -29.08 -17.29
N GLN A 765 3.58 -28.46 -16.13
CA GLN A 765 2.91 -28.90 -14.91
C GLN A 765 1.94 -27.88 -14.39
#